data_AF-A0A0R3KHQ8-F1
#
_entry.id   AF-A0A0R3KHQ8-F1
#
_cell.length_a   1.000
_cell.length_b   1.000
_cell.length_c   1.000
_cell.angle_alpha   90.00
_cell.angle_beta   90.00
_cell.angle_gamma   90.00
#
_symmetry.space_group_name_H-M   'P 1'
#
loop_
_entity.id
_entity.type
_entity.pdbx_description
1 polymer ?
#
loop_
_entity_poly.entity_id
_entity_poly.type
_entity_poly.pdbx_seq_one_letter_code
_entity_poly.pdbx_strand_id
1 'polypeptide(L)'
;MSSEPKPDHSGGLQRTQAPPNVENEALHAERRQLTVVFVDIVGSTPLSERIDPEEFFAVIRTYRDICDEQIRRYDGHIARMIGDGLLAYFGVPQAHENDPERAVRASLAIAAAIKEHKFLLSDRSFVRLGVRIGVNTGVVVVGSVPGEPPDRREVFGSSAHVAARLQGLAGEHGVVVGLSTYELTRGTFSYAPLGRQSLKGVEEPVEAWRAEALASSESRFDRARRSPLAPMINRTSESALLAEMWQQSVAGSGQVGVISGEPGIGKSRLIRQFRSSLGASPRDVLSLQCSPFHVNTPLAPEIERLTRATGIHETDDAELALAKLRSLLARAVTDVGQALRYYGAVLSIPACSGYEPADLGSPSERERAFQVFIDVLLAASRKLPILGIVEDVQWMDPTTIELLVRVIAHCPGERIMVLITHRDDYTADWLSSPAIRRITLQKLAVHECEQMVAAVAGSDIVPRRITSQIVERTDGVPLFVEEFTRAVVDSGAAPRAAESPVPSGKLPDTLVPASIHDSLMERLDRLGPAKRVAQIASVFGRRFNYEGIFSVLPGKGSTLKSALRALESAGIVYRIDESQGTVFTFKHAMIQEVAYSSLLNEERRELHARVASWLLQEAAIGESSQPAVLGYHYARAGNIPEAIEAWLQAGKSALRRSATKEAVAHLREGLSLIPKMPASPRRFEAEIGLQSNLAMAYTANAGWSDPNVYGPYSRALKLCASHGTIREKATVLWGSTIAKLVNCELAKGLEHAQDFVRRAEEWRDDEAALMAYTAAVIANFFLGRLEQASELASLVSARYNPREHGKLVQIYQHDPMIVSLVYSGHIEWLLGRPGRARECCVAARQLAKEIGHPFMLAFASILGVSDHWYEGDLAANLASVKRGLKVADEYGYPMYRVIGPLWATAALATRGPAPEVLEQLCGLLDKLPAENRCIQMPLYRILLATEFGRIGQVERARSFAASAEALVKRTGERWAAPEIYRIHGSLLCREPLRDDRAAMRLFKRSLTSARKLGAVGWELRTAISIARLLSAGENVSGRAEARDLLISTRAKFASTETSRDLREADDLVRALN
;
A
#
# COMPACT_ATOMS: atom_id res chain seq x y z
N MET A 1 -76.79 5.45 -14.98
CA MET A 1 -77.67 6.62 -15.24
C MET A 1 -77.35 7.67 -14.21
N SER A 2 -76.99 8.86 -14.67
CA SER A 2 -77.03 10.14 -13.96
C SER A 2 -76.21 10.33 -12.68
N SER A 3 -75.31 11.31 -12.77
CA SER A 3 -74.72 12.18 -11.73
C SER A 3 -73.91 11.55 -10.59
N GLU A 4 -72.58 11.68 -10.69
CA GLU A 4 -71.71 11.84 -9.52
C GLU A 4 -70.73 13.02 -9.73
N PRO A 5 -70.65 13.97 -8.77
CA PRO A 5 -69.73 15.10 -8.77
C PRO A 5 -68.43 14.81 -8.00
N LYS A 6 -67.43 15.67 -8.22
CA LYS A 6 -66.09 15.77 -7.60
C LYS A 6 -65.97 15.29 -6.14
N PRO A 7 -64.74 14.90 -5.74
CA PRO A 7 -64.19 15.33 -4.46
C PRO A 7 -62.86 16.10 -4.60
N ASP A 8 -62.93 17.34 -4.11
CA ASP A 8 -62.02 17.96 -3.15
C ASP A 8 -60.51 18.12 -3.47
N HIS A 9 -60.19 19.27 -4.07
CA HIS A 9 -58.87 19.89 -3.96
C HIS A 9 -58.81 20.73 -2.67
N SER A 10 -58.48 20.10 -1.56
CA SER A 10 -57.86 20.80 -0.44
C SER A 10 -56.36 20.95 -0.75
N GLY A 11 -56.05 22.01 -1.48
CA GLY A 11 -54.69 22.49 -1.71
C GLY A 11 -54.06 22.88 -0.38
N GLY A 12 -53.37 21.92 0.26
CA GLY A 12 -52.40 22.21 1.30
C GLY A 12 -51.29 23.06 0.70
N LEU A 13 -51.18 24.29 1.18
CA LEU A 13 -50.12 25.25 0.86
C LEU A 13 -48.75 24.55 0.86
N GLN A 14 -48.25 24.22 -0.33
CA GLN A 14 -46.83 24.03 -0.56
C GLN A 14 -46.16 25.34 -0.16
N ARG A 15 -45.53 25.36 1.02
CA ARG A 15 -44.46 26.32 1.30
C ARG A 15 -43.38 26.05 0.27
N THR A 16 -43.39 26.83 -0.81
CA THR A 16 -42.26 27.02 -1.70
C THR A 16 -41.06 27.41 -0.84
N GLN A 17 -40.20 26.43 -0.54
CA GLN A 17 -38.88 26.72 0.01
C GLN A 17 -38.12 27.48 -1.06
N ALA A 18 -37.95 28.79 -0.83
CA ALA A 18 -37.05 29.62 -1.60
C ALA A 18 -35.64 28.99 -1.61
N PRO A 19 -34.88 29.10 -2.72
CA PRO A 19 -33.51 28.61 -2.77
C PRO A 19 -32.66 29.25 -1.66
N PRO A 20 -31.77 28.50 -1.00
CA PRO A 20 -30.99 29.04 0.11
C PRO A 20 -30.08 30.18 -0.37
N ASN A 21 -30.36 31.39 0.12
CA ASN A 21 -29.58 32.60 -0.13
C ASN A 21 -28.15 32.45 0.43
N VAL A 22 -27.17 32.95 -0.33
CA VAL A 22 -25.72 32.89 -0.02
C VAL A 22 -25.33 33.71 1.23
N GLU A 23 -26.24 34.50 1.81
CA GLU A 23 -26.00 35.18 3.09
C GLU A 23 -26.03 34.23 4.31
N ASN A 24 -26.53 32.99 4.17
CA ASN A 24 -26.60 32.00 5.25
C ASN A 24 -25.33 31.12 5.40
N GLU A 25 -24.25 31.35 4.64
CA GLU A 25 -23.00 30.56 4.73
C GLU A 25 -22.19 30.79 6.02
N ALA A 26 -22.61 31.74 6.88
CA ALA A 26 -22.04 31.96 8.21
C ALA A 26 -22.43 30.89 9.26
N LEU A 27 -23.28 29.90 8.88
CA LEU A 27 -23.89 28.90 9.75
C LEU A 27 -23.10 27.59 9.94
N HIS A 28 -21.97 27.37 9.27
CA HIS A 28 -21.31 26.05 9.29
C HIS A 28 -20.37 25.84 10.48
N ALA A 29 -20.54 24.71 11.15
CA ALA A 29 -19.71 24.33 12.28
C ALA A 29 -18.30 23.91 11.83
N GLU A 30 -17.26 24.33 12.55
CA GLU A 30 -15.85 24.03 12.21
C GLU A 30 -15.08 23.53 13.43
N ARG A 31 -14.07 22.67 13.19
CA ARG A 31 -13.15 22.20 14.22
C ARG A 31 -11.97 23.17 14.31
N ARG A 32 -11.79 23.80 15.46
CA ARG A 32 -10.69 24.75 15.69
C ARG A 32 -10.24 24.74 17.15
N GLN A 33 -9.05 25.25 17.38
CA GLN A 33 -8.59 25.60 18.72
C GLN A 33 -9.26 26.91 19.15
N LEU A 34 -9.77 26.96 20.39
CA LEU A 34 -10.47 28.12 20.95
C LEU A 34 -10.05 28.34 22.40
N THR A 35 -10.00 29.60 22.85
CA THR A 35 -9.87 29.93 24.28
C THR A 35 -11.20 30.39 24.86
N VAL A 36 -11.58 29.78 25.99
CA VAL A 36 -12.85 30.03 26.68
C VAL A 36 -12.59 30.71 28.02
N VAL A 37 -13.33 31.77 28.31
CA VAL A 37 -13.33 32.51 29.58
C VAL A 37 -14.68 32.33 30.27
N PHE A 38 -14.65 31.96 31.55
CA PHE A 38 -15.84 31.89 32.40
C PHE A 38 -15.65 32.81 33.61
N VAL A 39 -16.57 33.74 33.84
CA VAL A 39 -16.57 34.69 34.96
C VAL A 39 -17.78 34.37 35.85
N ASP A 40 -17.59 34.33 37.17
CA ASP A 40 -18.62 34.05 38.16
C ASP A 40 -18.57 35.07 39.31
N ILE A 41 -19.72 35.45 39.89
CA ILE A 41 -19.78 36.41 41.01
C ILE A 41 -19.66 35.66 42.33
N VAL A 42 -18.77 36.12 43.21
CA VAL A 42 -18.59 35.53 44.54
C VAL A 42 -19.76 35.93 45.44
N GLY A 43 -20.56 34.95 45.87
CA GLY A 43 -21.62 35.17 46.86
C GLY A 43 -22.82 35.97 46.35
N SER A 44 -23.18 35.81 45.07
CA SER A 44 -24.32 36.48 44.44
C SER A 44 -25.67 36.17 45.10
N THR A 45 -25.91 34.90 45.50
CA THR A 45 -27.19 34.50 46.12
C THR A 45 -27.39 35.18 47.49
N PRO A 46 -26.43 35.12 48.44
CA PRO A 46 -26.52 35.90 49.67
C PRO A 46 -26.61 37.42 49.45
N LEU A 47 -26.06 37.95 48.36
CA LEU A 47 -26.17 39.37 48.03
C LEU A 47 -27.58 39.73 47.56
N SER A 48 -28.19 38.91 46.70
CA SER A 48 -29.55 39.11 46.19
C SER A 48 -30.64 39.03 47.26
N GLU A 49 -30.37 38.35 48.38
CA GLU A 49 -31.28 38.28 49.53
C GLU A 49 -31.13 39.48 50.48
N ARG A 50 -30.04 40.24 50.38
CA ARG A 50 -29.68 41.34 51.31
C ARG A 50 -29.92 42.74 50.75
N ILE A 51 -30.07 42.88 49.43
CA ILE A 51 -30.34 44.16 48.77
C ILE A 51 -31.63 44.06 47.94
N ASP A 52 -32.26 45.21 47.68
CA ASP A 52 -33.52 45.23 46.93
C ASP A 52 -33.34 44.65 45.51
N PRO A 53 -34.30 43.87 44.98
CA PRO A 53 -34.20 43.27 43.66
C PRO A 53 -33.95 44.25 42.50
N GLU A 54 -34.51 45.48 42.55
CA GLU A 54 -34.27 46.49 41.52
C GLU A 54 -32.84 47.04 41.59
N GLU A 55 -32.32 47.20 42.81
CA GLU A 55 -30.92 47.59 43.04
C GLU A 55 -29.96 46.47 42.63
N PHE A 56 -30.25 45.20 42.98
CA PHE A 56 -29.48 44.04 42.53
C PHE A 56 -29.44 43.96 41.00
N PHE A 57 -30.55 44.21 40.32
CA PHE A 57 -30.60 44.26 38.86
C PHE A 57 -29.70 45.39 38.29
N ALA A 58 -29.70 46.57 38.90
CA ALA A 58 -28.81 47.67 38.50
C ALA A 58 -27.32 47.34 38.72
N VAL A 59 -27.00 46.65 39.81
CA VAL A 59 -25.65 46.13 40.11
C VAL A 59 -25.20 45.12 39.05
N ILE A 60 -26.05 44.14 38.72
CA ILE A 60 -25.76 43.13 37.68
C ILE A 60 -25.61 43.77 36.30
N ARG A 61 -26.43 44.77 35.95
CA ARG A 61 -26.29 45.51 34.69
C ARG A 61 -24.94 46.21 34.60
N THR A 62 -24.54 46.90 35.66
CA THR A 62 -23.24 47.60 35.71
C THR A 62 -22.07 46.62 35.64
N TYR A 63 -22.15 45.49 36.33
CA TYR A 63 -21.18 44.38 36.22
C TYR A 63 -21.08 43.88 34.77
N ARG A 64 -22.22 43.65 34.12
CA ARG A 64 -22.27 43.19 32.73
C ARG A 64 -21.60 44.18 31.79
N ASP A 65 -21.87 45.47 31.96
CA ASP A 65 -21.32 46.52 31.11
C ASP A 65 -19.78 46.60 31.26
N ILE A 66 -19.26 46.43 32.48
CA ILE A 66 -17.80 46.32 32.73
C ILE A 66 -17.21 45.09 32.02
N CYS A 67 -17.86 43.93 32.11
CA CYS A 67 -17.39 42.71 31.44
C CYS A 67 -17.42 42.81 29.91
N ASP A 68 -18.51 43.34 29.33
CA ASP A 68 -18.66 43.54 27.89
C ASP A 68 -17.60 44.51 27.34
N GLU A 69 -17.34 45.62 28.05
CA GLU A 69 -16.29 46.55 27.70
C GLU A 69 -14.92 45.87 27.65
N GLN A 70 -14.54 45.14 28.71
CA GLN A 70 -13.23 44.51 28.76
C GLN A 70 -13.08 43.35 27.77
N ILE A 71 -14.13 42.55 27.54
CA ILE A 71 -14.06 41.41 26.59
C ILE A 71 -13.94 41.91 25.16
N ARG A 72 -14.77 42.88 24.76
CA ARG A 72 -14.70 43.46 23.40
C ARG A 72 -13.41 44.21 23.15
N ARG A 73 -12.84 44.87 24.17
CA ARG A 73 -11.55 45.57 24.08
C ARG A 73 -10.41 44.67 23.61
N TYR A 74 -10.48 43.37 23.87
CA TYR A 74 -9.48 42.39 23.44
C TYR A 74 -9.96 41.49 22.28
N ASP A 75 -10.97 41.94 21.52
CA ASP A 75 -11.65 41.21 20.44
C ASP A 75 -12.22 39.84 20.87
N GLY A 76 -12.63 39.73 22.13
CA GLY A 76 -13.39 38.59 22.62
C GLY A 76 -14.88 38.73 22.29
N HIS A 77 -15.56 37.60 22.19
CA HIS A 77 -16.99 37.52 21.92
C HIS A 77 -17.74 36.94 23.13
N ILE A 78 -18.71 37.68 23.68
CA ILE A 78 -19.58 37.16 24.74
C ILE A 78 -20.57 36.17 24.11
N ALA A 79 -20.47 34.91 24.55
CA ALA A 79 -21.28 33.83 24.02
C ALA A 79 -22.66 33.75 24.67
N ARG A 80 -22.69 33.79 26.02
CA ARG A 80 -23.93 33.70 26.80
C ARG A 80 -23.72 34.13 28.25
N MET A 81 -24.83 34.57 28.85
CA MET A 81 -24.96 34.80 30.28
C MET A 81 -25.67 33.60 30.92
N ILE A 82 -25.18 33.13 32.06
CA ILE A 82 -25.74 31.99 32.80
C ILE A 82 -25.97 32.44 34.24
N GLY A 83 -27.16 32.96 34.54
CA GLY A 83 -27.45 33.57 35.83
C GLY A 83 -26.58 34.81 36.09
N ASP A 84 -25.79 34.76 37.15
CA ASP A 84 -24.77 35.74 37.53
C ASP A 84 -23.39 35.51 36.88
N GLY A 85 -23.21 34.37 36.20
CA GLY A 85 -22.01 34.02 35.45
C GLY A 85 -22.03 34.45 33.97
N LEU A 86 -20.85 34.62 33.39
CA LEU A 86 -20.63 35.06 32.01
C LEU A 86 -19.64 34.13 31.29
N LEU A 87 -19.98 33.74 30.06
CA LEU A 87 -19.13 32.93 29.17
C LEU A 87 -18.72 33.72 27.92
N ALA A 88 -17.41 33.76 27.65
CA ALA A 88 -16.84 34.44 26.48
C ALA A 88 -15.81 33.57 25.74
N TYR A 89 -15.66 33.84 24.44
CA TYR A 89 -14.79 33.10 23.52
C TYR A 89 -13.78 34.03 22.85
N PHE A 90 -12.56 33.52 22.67
CA PHE A 90 -11.48 34.17 21.92
C PHE A 90 -11.03 33.21 20.81
N GLY A 91 -10.95 33.72 19.59
CA GLY A 91 -10.64 32.99 18.36
C GLY A 91 -11.82 32.70 17.43
N VAL A 92 -12.97 33.34 17.69
CA VAL A 92 -14.20 33.29 16.88
C VAL A 92 -14.83 34.69 16.91
N PRO A 93 -15.32 35.25 15.77
CA PRO A 93 -15.40 34.64 14.43
C PRO A 93 -14.07 34.57 13.68
N GLN A 94 -13.03 35.27 14.16
CA GLN A 94 -11.70 35.33 13.55
C GLN A 94 -10.67 34.77 14.55
N ALA A 95 -9.80 33.86 14.09
CA ALA A 95 -8.65 33.44 14.90
C ALA A 95 -7.61 34.55 14.96
N HIS A 96 -7.02 34.69 16.14
CA HIS A 96 -5.77 35.38 16.33
C HIS A 96 -4.77 34.44 16.98
N GLU A 97 -3.54 34.53 16.50
CA GLU A 97 -2.37 33.91 17.08
C GLU A 97 -2.28 33.99 18.63
N ASN A 98 -2.76 35.09 19.21
CA ASN A 98 -2.67 35.39 20.63
C ASN A 98 -4.04 35.37 21.36
N ASP A 99 -5.02 34.63 20.86
CA ASP A 99 -6.32 34.45 21.54
C ASP A 99 -6.20 33.97 23.01
N PRO A 100 -5.30 33.02 23.37
CA PRO A 100 -5.07 32.66 24.77
C PRO A 100 -4.57 33.82 25.63
N GLU A 101 -3.68 34.65 25.09
CA GLU A 101 -3.19 35.85 25.77
C GLU A 101 -4.32 36.86 25.95
N ARG A 102 -5.03 37.21 24.87
CA ARG A 102 -6.15 38.18 24.88
C ARG A 102 -7.21 37.80 25.91
N ALA A 103 -7.54 36.51 26.01
CA ALA A 103 -8.45 35.97 27.00
C ALA A 103 -7.98 36.20 28.44
N VAL A 104 -6.70 35.97 28.74
CA VAL A 104 -6.12 36.21 30.06
C VAL A 104 -6.01 37.71 30.36
N ARG A 105 -5.68 38.56 29.37
CA ARG A 105 -5.69 40.03 29.51
C ARG A 105 -7.08 40.56 29.89
N ALA A 106 -8.10 40.13 29.14
CA ALA A 106 -9.49 40.50 29.41
C ALA A 106 -9.90 40.04 30.81
N SER A 107 -9.55 38.82 31.19
CA SER A 107 -9.85 38.25 32.51
C SER A 107 -9.22 39.06 33.66
N LEU A 108 -7.94 39.41 33.55
CA LEU A 108 -7.26 40.23 34.56
C LEU A 108 -7.84 41.65 34.62
N ALA A 109 -8.18 42.24 33.47
CA ALA A 109 -8.79 43.56 33.39
C ALA A 109 -10.19 43.58 34.04
N ILE A 110 -11.01 42.53 33.81
CA ILE A 110 -12.31 42.37 34.46
C ILE A 110 -12.14 42.29 35.99
N ALA A 111 -11.22 41.43 36.46
CA ALA A 111 -10.99 41.26 37.89
C ALA A 111 -10.55 42.56 38.57
N ALA A 112 -9.69 43.35 37.93
CA ALA A 112 -9.23 44.64 38.43
C ALA A 112 -10.34 45.70 38.41
N ALA A 113 -11.05 45.84 37.29
CA ALA A 113 -12.13 46.83 37.14
C ALA A 113 -13.24 46.61 38.18
N ILE A 114 -13.65 45.36 38.40
CA ILE A 114 -14.70 45.03 39.38
C ILE A 114 -14.20 45.27 40.83
N LYS A 115 -12.93 44.96 41.13
CA LYS A 115 -12.34 45.18 42.46
C LYS A 115 -12.30 46.67 42.85
N GLU A 116 -12.05 47.54 41.87
CA GLU A 116 -11.96 48.99 42.06
C GLU A 116 -13.33 49.68 42.02
N HIS A 117 -14.32 49.08 41.37
CA HIS A 117 -15.65 49.66 41.21
C HIS A 117 -16.47 49.61 42.51
N LYS A 118 -17.10 50.73 42.85
CA LYS A 118 -18.06 50.82 43.96
C LYS A 118 -19.47 50.83 43.37
N PHE A 119 -20.21 49.75 43.56
CA PHE A 119 -21.57 49.62 43.06
C PHE A 119 -22.53 50.35 44.01
N LEU A 120 -22.94 51.57 43.63
CA LEU A 120 -23.77 52.45 44.45
C LEU A 120 -25.22 51.96 44.51
N LEU A 121 -25.79 51.99 45.72
CA LEU A 121 -27.20 51.77 45.98
C LEU A 121 -27.95 53.12 46.07
N SER A 122 -29.27 53.09 46.05
CA SER A 122 -30.11 54.30 46.03
C SER A 122 -29.95 55.17 47.30
N ASP A 123 -29.58 54.55 48.42
CA ASP A 123 -29.31 55.20 49.71
C ASP A 123 -27.90 55.81 49.82
N ARG A 124 -27.14 55.82 48.72
CA ARG A 124 -25.72 56.26 48.63
C ARG A 124 -24.73 55.37 49.39
N SER A 125 -25.15 54.23 49.92
CA SER A 125 -24.23 53.16 50.30
C SER A 125 -23.69 52.45 49.05
N PHE A 126 -22.70 51.57 49.21
CA PHE A 126 -22.15 50.81 48.09
C PHE A 126 -21.87 49.36 48.48
N VAL A 127 -22.02 48.46 47.52
CA VAL A 127 -21.57 47.07 47.62
C VAL A 127 -20.29 46.86 46.83
N ARG A 128 -19.45 45.94 47.32
CA ARG A 128 -18.27 45.46 46.58
C ARG A 128 -18.58 44.05 46.08
N LEU A 129 -18.35 43.83 44.80
CA LEU A 129 -18.46 42.52 44.19
C LEU A 129 -17.09 41.87 44.11
N GLY A 130 -17.04 40.57 44.41
CA GLY A 130 -15.92 39.70 44.08
C GLY A 130 -16.23 38.90 42.81
N VAL A 131 -15.23 38.60 41.99
CA VAL A 131 -15.37 37.69 40.84
C VAL A 131 -14.34 36.57 40.84
N ARG A 132 -14.67 35.45 40.22
CA ARG A 132 -13.76 34.31 39.96
C ARG A 132 -13.75 34.01 38.49
N ILE A 133 -12.56 33.83 37.92
CA ILE A 133 -12.41 33.67 36.47
C ILE A 133 -11.60 32.42 36.14
N GLY A 134 -12.14 31.59 35.27
CA GLY A 134 -11.48 30.41 34.71
C GLY A 134 -11.24 30.56 33.20
N VAL A 135 -10.03 30.24 32.74
CA VAL A 135 -9.65 30.31 31.32
C VAL A 135 -9.07 28.97 30.86
N ASN A 136 -9.52 28.47 29.71
CA ASN A 136 -8.97 27.24 29.13
C ASN A 136 -8.94 27.26 27.60
N THR A 137 -7.88 26.68 27.02
CA THR A 137 -7.67 26.59 25.57
C THR A 137 -7.70 25.13 25.13
N GLY A 138 -8.41 24.83 24.04
CA GLY A 138 -8.40 23.49 23.46
C GLY A 138 -9.22 23.38 22.19
N VAL A 139 -9.20 22.19 21.57
CA VAL A 139 -9.93 21.91 20.34
C VAL A 139 -11.43 21.80 20.64
N VAL A 140 -12.22 22.60 19.95
CA VAL A 140 -13.69 22.63 20.06
C VAL A 140 -14.32 22.64 18.67
N VAL A 141 -15.62 22.37 18.64
CA VAL A 141 -16.46 22.59 17.46
C VAL A 141 -17.23 23.89 17.67
N VAL A 142 -17.10 24.82 16.73
CA VAL A 142 -17.79 26.13 16.77
C VAL A 142 -18.80 26.16 15.65
N GLY A 143 -20.08 26.40 15.93
CA GLY A 143 -21.12 26.48 14.90
C GLY A 143 -22.39 27.17 15.38
N SER A 144 -23.28 27.51 14.45
CA SER A 144 -24.56 28.14 14.76
C SER A 144 -25.63 27.08 15.07
N VAL A 145 -26.53 27.36 16.03
CA VAL A 145 -27.65 26.48 16.36
C VAL A 145 -28.88 26.82 15.51
N PRO A 146 -29.58 25.84 14.93
CA PRO A 146 -30.81 26.10 14.17
C PRO A 146 -31.87 26.79 15.04
N GLY A 147 -32.34 27.97 14.62
CA GLY A 147 -33.39 28.74 15.31
C GLY A 147 -32.88 29.90 16.17
N GLU A 148 -31.57 30.05 16.34
CA GLU A 148 -30.94 31.23 16.94
C GLU A 148 -30.41 32.21 15.88
N PRO A 149 -30.27 33.52 16.19
CA PRO A 149 -29.78 34.50 15.22
C PRO A 149 -28.34 34.20 14.75
N PRO A 150 -27.97 34.54 13.50
CA PRO A 150 -26.72 34.10 12.85
C PRO A 150 -25.41 34.54 13.55
N ASP A 151 -25.50 35.54 14.42
CA ASP A 151 -24.43 36.11 15.22
C ASP A 151 -24.10 35.30 16.48
N ARG A 152 -24.96 34.34 16.86
CA ARG A 152 -24.72 33.44 17.99
C ARG A 152 -24.07 32.13 17.55
N ARG A 153 -22.77 31.99 17.82
CA ARG A 153 -22.01 30.75 17.62
C ARG A 153 -21.87 29.99 18.93
N GLU A 154 -22.38 28.77 18.98
CA GLU A 154 -22.17 27.86 20.10
C GLU A 154 -20.87 27.08 19.95
N VAL A 155 -20.30 26.70 21.10
CA VAL A 155 -19.04 25.98 21.21
C VAL A 155 -19.29 24.67 21.93
N PHE A 156 -18.92 23.58 21.27
CA PHE A 156 -19.05 22.22 21.78
C PHE A 156 -17.67 21.60 21.99
N GLY A 157 -17.39 21.14 23.21
CA GLY A 157 -16.12 20.51 23.58
C GLY A 157 -15.86 20.61 25.08
N SER A 158 -15.00 19.73 25.61
CA SER A 158 -14.67 19.70 27.04
C SER A 158 -14.00 21.01 27.51
N SER A 159 -13.36 21.76 26.62
CA SER A 159 -12.65 23.01 26.94
C SER A 159 -13.53 24.04 27.64
N ALA A 160 -14.81 24.18 27.25
CA ALA A 160 -15.73 25.13 27.87
C ALA A 160 -16.15 24.68 29.28
N HIS A 161 -16.36 23.38 29.48
CA HIS A 161 -16.65 22.81 30.80
C HIS A 161 -15.45 22.93 31.74
N VAL A 162 -14.24 22.70 31.24
CA VAL A 162 -13.00 22.87 32.02
C VAL A 162 -12.84 24.32 32.46
N ALA A 163 -13.02 25.31 31.57
CA ALA A 163 -12.97 26.74 31.94
C ALA A 163 -13.98 27.10 33.06
N ALA A 164 -15.22 26.62 32.94
CA ALA A 164 -16.26 26.82 33.95
C ALA A 164 -15.95 26.16 35.30
N ARG A 165 -15.10 25.14 35.35
CA ARG A 165 -14.66 24.47 36.59
C ARG A 165 -13.40 25.10 37.18
N LEU A 166 -12.49 25.59 36.33
CA LEU A 166 -11.28 26.28 36.77
C LEU A 166 -11.59 27.54 37.59
N GLN A 167 -12.70 28.24 37.30
CA GLN A 167 -13.12 29.40 38.12
C GLN A 167 -13.31 29.03 39.59
N GLY A 168 -13.78 27.81 39.89
CA GLY A 168 -14.00 27.36 41.27
C GLY A 168 -12.72 27.23 42.09
N LEU A 169 -11.56 27.15 41.42
CA LEU A 169 -10.24 27.16 42.04
C LEU A 169 -9.69 28.57 42.24
N ALA A 170 -10.31 29.59 41.62
CA ALA A 170 -9.90 30.97 41.73
C ALA A 170 -10.31 31.56 43.10
N GLY A 171 -9.37 32.26 43.74
CA GLY A 171 -9.69 33.15 44.86
C GLY A 171 -10.53 34.34 44.41
N GLU A 172 -10.99 35.17 45.35
CA GLU A 172 -11.69 36.41 45.02
C GLU A 172 -10.81 37.33 44.17
N HIS A 173 -11.34 37.76 43.02
CA HIS A 173 -10.63 38.47 41.93
C HIS A 173 -9.48 37.68 41.29
N GLY A 174 -9.47 36.35 41.44
CA GLY A 174 -8.47 35.48 40.84
C GLY A 174 -8.80 35.06 39.42
N VAL A 175 -7.76 34.92 38.59
CA VAL A 175 -7.83 34.31 37.26
C VAL A 175 -7.03 33.01 37.28
N VAL A 176 -7.70 31.88 37.02
CA VAL A 176 -7.07 30.56 36.96
C VAL A 176 -7.12 30.03 35.54
N VAL A 177 -6.00 29.48 35.07
CA VAL A 177 -5.84 28.94 33.72
C VAL A 177 -5.48 27.45 33.77
N GLY A 178 -5.91 26.70 32.74
CA GLY A 178 -5.51 25.30 32.54
C GLY A 178 -4.15 25.16 31.85
N LEU A 179 -3.60 23.93 31.81
CA LEU A 179 -2.29 23.62 31.23
C LEU A 179 -2.08 24.19 29.82
N SER A 180 -3.00 23.92 28.90
CA SER A 180 -2.87 24.39 27.52
C SER A 180 -2.81 25.92 27.43
N THR A 181 -3.63 26.63 28.21
CA THR A 181 -3.59 28.10 28.25
C THR A 181 -2.29 28.60 28.87
N TYR A 182 -1.84 27.98 29.96
CA TYR A 182 -0.55 28.29 30.58
C TYR A 182 0.61 28.10 29.61
N GLU A 183 0.70 26.96 28.93
CA GLU A 183 1.78 26.69 27.97
C GLU A 183 1.82 27.69 26.81
N LEU A 184 0.64 28.11 26.34
CA LEU A 184 0.51 29.11 25.29
C LEU A 184 0.79 30.55 25.76
N THR A 185 0.87 30.79 27.08
CA THR A 185 1.00 32.14 27.67
C THR A 185 2.14 32.28 28.69
N ARG A 186 2.94 31.23 28.95
CA ARG A 186 4.00 31.13 29.99
C ARG A 186 5.21 32.06 29.84
N GLY A 187 5.14 33.05 28.95
CA GLY A 187 6.11 34.15 28.82
C GLY A 187 5.48 35.54 28.82
N THR A 188 4.15 35.65 28.80
CA THR A 188 3.42 36.92 28.70
C THR A 188 2.85 37.37 30.04
N PHE A 189 2.62 36.43 30.96
CA PHE A 189 2.13 36.70 32.30
C PHE A 189 2.95 35.94 33.34
N SER A 190 3.04 36.48 34.55
CA SER A 190 3.51 35.73 35.71
C SER A 190 2.41 34.78 36.18
N TYR A 191 2.78 33.53 36.49
CA TYR A 191 1.85 32.48 36.95
C TYR A 191 2.34 31.84 38.25
N ALA A 192 1.43 31.67 39.21
CA ALA A 192 1.65 30.84 40.40
C ALA A 192 1.03 29.45 40.20
N PRO A 193 1.80 28.34 40.36
CA PRO A 193 1.26 27.00 40.18
C PRO A 193 0.29 26.62 41.30
N LEU A 194 -0.85 26.01 40.95
CA LEU A 194 -1.83 25.45 41.88
C LEU A 194 -1.79 23.90 41.92
N GLY A 195 -0.94 23.27 41.10
CA GLY A 195 -0.76 21.82 41.05
C GLY A 195 -1.93 21.07 40.38
N ARG A 196 -1.96 19.74 40.55
CA ARG A 196 -3.02 18.86 40.02
C ARG A 196 -4.27 18.96 40.88
N GLN A 197 -5.39 19.33 40.27
CA GLN A 197 -6.67 19.56 40.92
C GLN A 197 -7.74 18.63 40.35
N SER A 198 -8.48 17.94 41.22
CA SER A 198 -9.61 17.11 40.82
C SER A 198 -10.85 17.97 40.63
N LEU A 199 -11.30 18.12 39.37
CA LEU A 199 -12.48 18.90 39.02
C LEU A 199 -13.71 17.99 38.91
N LYS A 200 -14.83 18.40 39.50
CA LYS A 200 -16.09 17.62 39.47
C LYS A 200 -16.54 17.37 38.03
N GLY A 201 -16.62 16.09 37.63
CA GLY A 201 -17.07 15.66 36.30
C GLY A 201 -15.97 15.61 35.24
N VAL A 202 -14.70 15.77 35.61
CA VAL A 202 -13.53 15.51 34.76
C VAL A 202 -12.82 14.26 35.30
N GLU A 203 -12.62 13.24 34.47
CA GLU A 203 -12.08 11.93 34.91
C GLU A 203 -10.62 12.00 35.39
N GLU A 204 -9.80 12.86 34.77
CA GLU A 204 -8.38 13.03 35.12
C GLU A 204 -8.13 14.35 35.88
N PRO A 205 -7.22 14.37 36.89
CA PRO A 205 -6.82 15.61 37.56
C PRO A 205 -6.20 16.62 36.58
N VAL A 206 -6.65 17.87 36.64
CA VAL A 206 -6.20 18.96 35.75
C VAL A 206 -5.16 19.81 36.48
N GLU A 207 -4.02 20.08 35.83
CA GLU A 207 -3.06 21.06 36.35
C GLU A 207 -3.56 22.49 36.11
N ALA A 208 -3.43 23.34 37.13
CA ALA A 208 -3.94 24.70 37.11
C ALA A 208 -2.90 25.73 37.59
N TRP A 209 -2.98 26.95 37.05
CA TRP A 209 -2.11 28.08 37.41
C TRP A 209 -2.94 29.35 37.64
N ARG A 210 -2.53 30.18 38.58
CA ARG A 210 -3.12 31.50 38.81
C ARG A 210 -2.31 32.59 38.11
N ALA A 211 -2.95 33.38 37.26
CA ALA A 211 -2.32 34.51 36.56
C ALA A 211 -2.17 35.72 37.48
N GLU A 212 -1.02 36.42 37.45
CA GLU A 212 -0.71 37.51 38.39
C GLU A 212 -0.54 38.90 37.75
N ALA A 213 0.17 39.06 36.62
CA ALA A 213 0.35 40.37 35.96
C ALA A 213 0.84 40.26 34.51
N LEU A 214 0.76 41.38 33.77
CA LEU A 214 1.06 41.51 32.35
C LEU A 214 2.49 41.93 32.02
N ALA A 215 3.09 41.33 30.98
CA ALA A 215 4.24 41.88 30.26
C ALA A 215 3.77 42.72 29.03
N SER A 216 4.37 43.90 28.80
CA SER A 216 3.92 45.04 27.96
C SER A 216 3.81 44.80 26.43
N SER A 217 3.07 45.67 25.67
CA SER A 217 2.20 45.39 24.48
C SER A 217 2.57 45.96 23.06
N GLU A 218 1.77 45.51 22.05
CA GLU A 218 1.27 46.12 20.77
C GLU A 218 2.17 46.42 19.53
N SER A 219 1.70 46.52 18.25
CA SER A 219 0.62 45.92 17.39
C SER A 219 0.54 46.75 16.06
N ARG A 220 0.05 46.30 14.88
CA ARG A 220 0.28 45.04 14.14
C ARG A 220 -0.27 45.03 12.67
N PHE A 221 -0.91 46.08 12.13
CA PHE A 221 -1.96 45.83 11.10
C PHE A 221 -1.82 46.38 9.66
N ASP A 222 -0.76 47.11 9.26
CA ASP A 222 -0.81 47.87 7.99
C ASP A 222 0.13 47.47 6.82
N ARG A 223 1.02 46.46 6.93
CA ARG A 223 2.15 46.32 5.96
C ARG A 223 2.18 45.09 5.03
N ALA A 224 1.24 44.15 5.13
CA ALA A 224 1.27 42.83 4.46
C ALA A 224 0.97 42.78 2.94
N ARG A 225 1.48 43.70 2.10
CA ARG A 225 1.08 43.76 0.68
C ARG A 225 2.13 43.44 -0.40
N ARG A 226 3.41 43.21 -0.12
CA ARG A 226 4.41 42.95 -1.20
C ARG A 226 5.66 42.21 -0.72
N SER A 227 5.91 40.93 -1.09
CA SER A 227 7.29 40.47 -1.36
C SER A 227 7.47 39.05 -1.98
N PRO A 228 8.57 38.81 -2.74
CA PRO A 228 8.91 37.55 -3.43
C PRO A 228 9.58 36.49 -2.53
N LEU A 229 10.02 35.35 -3.11
CA LEU A 229 10.65 34.21 -2.43
C LEU A 229 12.02 34.57 -1.79
N ALA A 230 12.27 34.14 -0.55
CA ALA A 230 13.51 34.39 0.19
C ALA A 230 14.73 33.54 -0.28
N PRO A 231 15.97 34.00 -0.07
CA PRO A 231 17.19 33.22 -0.35
C PRO A 231 17.33 32.02 0.59
N MET A 232 18.16 31.03 0.21
CA MET A 232 18.37 29.81 1.02
C MET A 232 19.56 29.98 1.97
N ILE A 233 19.37 29.55 3.21
CA ILE A 233 20.30 29.75 4.32
C ILE A 233 20.90 28.42 4.78
N ASN A 234 22.19 28.43 5.11
CA ASN A 234 23.00 27.32 5.63
C ASN A 234 22.73 25.94 4.97
N ARG A 235 22.93 25.90 3.65
CA ARG A 235 22.94 24.65 2.87
C ARG A 235 24.11 24.63 1.90
N THR A 236 25.21 25.30 2.24
CA THR A 236 26.40 25.43 1.38
C THR A 236 27.12 24.10 1.23
N SER A 237 27.24 23.31 2.30
CA SER A 237 27.80 21.96 2.26
C SER A 237 26.99 21.03 1.36
N GLU A 238 25.67 21.00 1.54
CA GLU A 238 24.75 20.15 0.78
C GLU A 238 24.67 20.61 -0.68
N SER A 239 24.65 21.93 -0.92
CA SER A 239 24.68 22.48 -2.29
C SER A 239 26.02 22.20 -2.98
N ALA A 240 27.15 22.31 -2.28
CA ALA A 240 28.46 21.97 -2.80
C ALA A 240 28.56 20.48 -3.12
N LEU A 241 28.01 19.63 -2.25
CA LEU A 241 27.93 18.19 -2.47
C LEU A 241 27.07 17.86 -3.71
N LEU A 242 25.90 18.48 -3.86
CA LEU A 242 25.07 18.30 -5.04
C LEU A 242 25.77 18.77 -6.32
N ALA A 243 26.52 19.88 -6.26
CA ALA A 243 27.32 20.38 -7.37
C ALA A 243 28.48 19.44 -7.72
N GLU A 244 29.20 18.90 -6.72
CA GLU A 244 30.26 17.90 -6.90
C GLU A 244 29.71 16.65 -7.57
N MET A 245 28.58 16.13 -7.05
CA MET A 245 27.90 14.97 -7.61
C MET A 245 27.47 15.23 -9.06
N TRP A 246 26.93 16.41 -9.36
CA TRP A 246 26.57 16.76 -10.73
C TRP A 246 27.79 16.79 -11.67
N GLN A 247 28.90 17.37 -11.23
CA GLN A 247 30.13 17.38 -12.03
C GLN A 247 30.65 15.97 -12.31
N GLN A 248 30.61 15.08 -11.31
CA GLN A 248 30.94 13.67 -11.48
C GLN A 248 29.99 12.98 -12.46
N SER A 249 28.68 13.20 -12.35
CA SER A 249 27.70 12.68 -13.30
C SER A 249 27.96 13.19 -14.72
N VAL A 250 28.24 14.49 -14.92
CA VAL A 250 28.55 15.04 -16.25
C VAL A 250 29.83 14.41 -16.82
N ALA A 251 30.82 14.10 -15.98
CA ALA A 251 32.05 13.41 -16.36
C ALA A 251 31.88 11.89 -16.63
N GLY A 252 30.65 11.35 -16.53
CA GLY A 252 30.36 9.93 -16.77
C GLY A 252 30.50 9.04 -15.54
N SER A 253 30.53 9.63 -14.34
CA SER A 253 30.48 8.89 -13.08
C SER A 253 29.15 9.14 -12.39
N GLY A 254 28.11 8.39 -12.78
CA GLY A 254 26.76 8.60 -12.29
C GLY A 254 26.63 8.56 -10.76
N GLN A 255 25.68 9.33 -10.24
CA GLN A 255 25.55 9.62 -8.81
C GLN A 255 24.11 9.41 -8.36
N VAL A 256 23.95 8.87 -7.14
CA VAL A 256 22.64 8.73 -6.50
C VAL A 256 22.67 9.41 -5.14
N GLY A 257 21.86 10.45 -4.98
CA GLY A 257 21.71 11.21 -3.74
C GLY A 257 20.35 10.95 -3.11
N VAL A 258 20.34 10.59 -1.83
CA VAL A 258 19.10 10.45 -1.05
C VAL A 258 19.06 11.55 -0.01
N ILE A 259 18.04 12.41 -0.11
CA ILE A 259 17.82 13.55 0.79
C ILE A 259 16.73 13.20 1.79
N SER A 260 17.10 13.09 3.07
CA SER A 260 16.19 12.77 4.18
C SER A 260 15.98 13.98 5.09
N GLY A 261 14.91 13.94 5.90
CA GLY A 261 14.63 14.93 6.93
C GLY A 261 13.14 15.12 7.19
N GLU A 262 12.81 15.87 8.23
CA GLU A 262 11.44 16.15 8.65
C GLU A 262 10.60 16.86 7.55
N PRO A 263 9.25 16.75 7.59
CA PRO A 263 8.39 17.59 6.75
C PRO A 263 8.70 19.08 6.94
N GLY A 264 8.82 19.84 5.84
CA GLY A 264 9.13 21.28 5.91
C GLY A 264 10.61 21.64 6.12
N ILE A 265 11.51 20.67 6.28
CA ILE A 265 12.95 20.91 6.50
C ILE A 265 13.69 21.52 5.28
N GLY A 266 13.03 21.60 4.12
CA GLY A 266 13.58 22.22 2.90
C GLY A 266 14.06 21.28 1.79
N LYS A 267 13.73 19.97 1.84
CA LYS A 267 14.13 18.97 0.80
C LYS A 267 13.84 19.41 -0.63
N SER A 268 12.58 19.70 -0.98
CA SER A 268 12.20 20.14 -2.33
C SER A 268 12.77 21.53 -2.68
N ARG A 269 13.02 22.39 -1.68
CA ARG A 269 13.65 23.72 -1.91
C ARG A 269 15.12 23.57 -2.30
N LEU A 270 15.86 22.67 -1.64
CA LEU A 270 17.25 22.36 -1.97
C LEU A 270 17.37 21.85 -3.41
N ILE A 271 16.51 20.91 -3.81
CA ILE A 271 16.47 20.39 -5.20
C ILE A 271 16.15 21.53 -6.19
N ARG A 272 15.17 22.38 -5.87
CA ARG A 272 14.79 23.51 -6.73
C ARG A 272 15.93 24.52 -6.89
N GLN A 273 16.63 24.88 -5.81
CA GLN A 273 17.77 25.79 -5.89
C GLN A 273 18.92 25.17 -6.67
N PHE A 274 19.25 23.91 -6.39
CA PHE A 274 20.26 23.19 -7.14
C PHE A 274 19.93 23.21 -8.64
N ARG A 275 18.69 22.88 -9.03
CA ARG A 275 18.23 22.95 -10.43
C ARG A 275 18.39 24.35 -11.04
N SER A 276 18.12 25.41 -10.28
CA SER A 276 18.33 26.80 -10.72
C SER A 276 19.82 27.14 -10.87
N SER A 277 20.68 26.64 -9.98
CA SER A 277 22.13 26.90 -9.99
C SER A 277 22.85 26.29 -11.20
N LEU A 278 22.30 25.22 -11.78
CA LEU A 278 22.82 24.60 -12.99
C LEU A 278 22.68 25.49 -14.25
N GLY A 279 21.95 26.61 -14.17
CA GLY A 279 21.81 27.59 -15.25
C GLY A 279 21.28 26.98 -16.55
N ALA A 280 21.77 27.51 -17.68
CA ALA A 280 21.41 27.08 -19.04
C ALA A 280 22.18 25.83 -19.55
N SER A 281 22.92 25.13 -18.67
CA SER A 281 23.68 23.93 -19.07
C SER A 281 22.74 22.87 -19.67
N PRO A 282 23.03 22.36 -20.89
CA PRO A 282 22.13 21.45 -21.59
C PRO A 282 22.04 20.12 -20.82
N ARG A 283 20.81 19.75 -20.43
CA ARG A 283 20.50 18.57 -19.60
C ARG A 283 19.06 18.16 -19.81
N ASP A 284 18.78 16.88 -19.58
CA ASP A 284 17.42 16.39 -19.45
C ASP A 284 17.04 16.28 -17.97
N VAL A 285 15.82 16.70 -17.64
CA VAL A 285 15.30 16.62 -16.26
C VAL A 285 14.08 15.72 -16.24
N LEU A 286 14.14 14.66 -15.45
CA LEU A 286 13.07 13.70 -15.27
C LEU A 286 12.55 13.85 -13.84
N SER A 287 11.27 14.13 -13.65
CA SER A 287 10.69 14.33 -12.31
C SER A 287 9.53 13.38 -12.08
N LEU A 288 9.66 12.52 -11.07
CA LEU A 288 8.66 11.61 -10.56
C LEU A 288 8.13 12.17 -9.23
N GLN A 289 6.82 12.35 -9.12
CA GLN A 289 6.18 12.83 -7.91
C GLN A 289 5.27 11.73 -7.37
N CYS A 290 5.57 11.24 -6.17
CA CYS A 290 4.78 10.19 -5.54
C CYS A 290 3.58 10.79 -4.79
N SER A 291 2.48 10.03 -4.74
CA SER A 291 1.19 10.49 -4.23
C SER A 291 0.58 9.45 -3.28
N PRO A 292 -0.02 9.85 -2.15
CA PRO A 292 -0.65 8.91 -1.22
C PRO A 292 -1.86 8.17 -1.82
N PHE A 293 -2.37 8.60 -2.98
CA PHE A 293 -3.47 7.93 -3.69
C PHE A 293 -3.00 6.78 -4.60
N HIS A 294 -1.71 6.73 -4.95
CA HIS A 294 -1.16 5.84 -5.97
C HIS A 294 -0.13 4.85 -5.43
N VAL A 295 -0.09 4.65 -4.12
CA VAL A 295 0.88 3.77 -3.40
C VAL A 295 0.87 2.32 -3.89
N ASN A 296 -0.20 1.88 -4.56
CA ASN A 296 -0.33 0.53 -5.09
C ASN A 296 -0.76 0.53 -6.57
N THR A 297 -0.51 1.62 -7.30
CA THR A 297 -0.76 1.70 -8.74
C THR A 297 0.57 1.54 -9.48
N PRO A 298 0.79 0.41 -10.19
CA PRO A 298 2.08 0.12 -10.82
C PRO A 298 2.53 1.24 -11.76
N LEU A 299 3.78 1.70 -11.62
CA LEU A 299 4.39 2.70 -12.51
C LEU A 299 3.67 4.06 -12.53
N ALA A 300 2.83 4.38 -11.55
CA ALA A 300 2.01 5.59 -11.57
C ALA A 300 2.80 6.89 -11.73
N PRO A 301 3.92 7.13 -11.00
CA PRO A 301 4.69 8.37 -11.18
C PRO A 301 5.29 8.50 -12.59
N GLU A 302 5.64 7.36 -13.20
CA GLU A 302 6.22 7.31 -14.55
C GLU A 302 5.16 7.52 -15.63
N ILE A 303 3.96 6.94 -15.46
CA ILE A 303 2.79 7.21 -16.29
C ILE A 303 2.48 8.72 -16.27
N GLU A 304 2.40 9.33 -15.09
CA GLU A 304 2.11 10.76 -14.98
C GLU A 304 3.17 11.63 -15.67
N ARG A 305 4.46 11.28 -15.50
CA ARG A 305 5.56 11.96 -16.18
C ARG A 305 5.45 11.85 -17.69
N LEU A 306 5.19 10.66 -18.22
CA LEU A 306 5.09 10.39 -19.65
C LEU A 306 3.89 11.11 -20.26
N THR A 307 2.71 11.03 -19.65
CA THR A 307 1.51 11.74 -20.09
C THR A 307 1.76 13.24 -20.21
N ARG A 308 2.45 13.84 -19.22
CA ARG A 308 2.82 15.27 -19.26
C ARG A 308 3.83 15.59 -20.37
N ALA A 309 4.83 14.73 -20.57
CA ALA A 309 5.89 14.94 -21.55
C ALA A 309 5.41 14.76 -23.00
N THR A 310 4.45 13.86 -23.24
CA THR A 310 3.89 13.58 -24.57
C THR A 310 2.68 14.44 -24.89
N GLY A 311 1.95 14.92 -23.88
CA GLY A 311 0.66 15.58 -24.07
C GLY A 311 -0.40 14.62 -24.63
N ILE A 312 -0.34 13.34 -24.24
CA ILE A 312 -1.37 12.35 -24.61
C ILE A 312 -2.63 12.60 -23.78
N HIS A 313 -3.77 12.57 -24.46
CA HIS A 313 -5.09 12.81 -23.89
C HIS A 313 -5.96 11.56 -23.93
N GLU A 314 -6.90 11.43 -23.00
CA GLU A 314 -7.90 10.34 -23.03
C GLU A 314 -8.81 10.40 -24.26
N THR A 315 -8.97 11.58 -24.87
CA THR A 315 -9.71 11.77 -26.13
C THR A 315 -8.87 11.48 -27.37
N ASP A 316 -7.56 11.28 -27.24
CA ASP A 316 -6.72 10.92 -28.38
C ASP A 316 -7.06 9.50 -28.81
N ASP A 317 -7.22 9.28 -30.12
CA ASP A 317 -7.25 7.91 -30.63
C ASP A 317 -5.87 7.24 -30.47
N ALA A 318 -5.85 5.91 -30.58
CA ALA A 318 -4.64 5.12 -30.37
C ALA A 318 -3.51 5.51 -31.34
N GLU A 319 -3.81 5.94 -32.56
CA GLU A 319 -2.80 6.31 -33.56
C GLU A 319 -2.14 7.65 -33.23
N LEU A 320 -2.93 8.65 -32.82
CA LEU A 320 -2.44 9.96 -32.40
C LEU A 320 -1.63 9.85 -31.10
N ALA A 321 -2.12 9.09 -30.12
CA ALA A 321 -1.41 8.85 -28.87
C ALA A 321 -0.04 8.18 -29.12
N LEU A 322 -0.01 7.18 -30.01
CA LEU A 322 1.21 6.50 -30.40
C LEU A 322 2.18 7.42 -31.17
N ALA A 323 1.67 8.29 -32.05
CA ALA A 323 2.49 9.26 -32.78
C ALA A 323 3.17 10.27 -31.85
N LYS A 324 2.45 10.77 -30.83
CA LYS A 324 3.00 11.64 -29.78
C LYS A 324 4.10 10.94 -28.99
N LEU A 325 3.85 9.69 -28.58
CA LEU A 325 4.86 8.88 -27.87
C LEU A 325 6.09 8.62 -28.75
N ARG A 326 5.89 8.32 -30.05
CA ARG A 326 6.97 8.09 -31.02
C ARG A 326 7.88 9.32 -31.14
N SER A 327 7.28 10.51 -31.20
CA SER A 327 8.03 11.77 -31.26
C SER A 327 8.93 11.97 -30.03
N LEU A 328 8.45 11.64 -28.83
CA LEU A 328 9.26 11.71 -27.61
C LEU A 328 10.40 10.68 -27.64
N LEU A 329 10.10 9.42 -27.95
CA LEU A 329 11.08 8.33 -27.89
C LEU A 329 12.14 8.39 -28.99
N ALA A 330 11.80 8.88 -30.19
CA ALA A 330 12.75 9.06 -31.30
C ALA A 330 13.89 10.04 -30.95
N ARG A 331 13.68 10.91 -29.96
CA ARG A 331 14.73 11.80 -29.44
C ARG A 331 15.74 11.05 -28.57
N ALA A 332 15.35 9.95 -27.93
CA ALA A 332 16.18 9.19 -27.00
C ALA A 332 16.88 8.01 -27.69
N VAL A 333 16.15 7.16 -28.42
CA VAL A 333 16.65 5.87 -28.95
C VAL A 333 16.57 5.76 -30.46
N THR A 334 17.41 4.88 -31.03
CA THR A 334 17.41 4.52 -32.45
C THR A 334 16.39 3.43 -32.78
N ASP A 335 16.20 2.44 -31.90
CA ASP A 335 15.11 1.45 -32.02
C ASP A 335 13.85 1.96 -31.33
N VAL A 336 13.08 2.77 -32.06
CA VAL A 336 11.83 3.35 -31.56
C VAL A 336 10.72 2.29 -31.50
N GLY A 337 10.81 1.22 -32.29
CA GLY A 337 9.78 0.19 -32.36
C GLY A 337 9.63 -0.59 -31.05
N GLN A 338 10.75 -1.06 -30.50
CA GLN A 338 10.74 -1.78 -29.23
C GLN A 338 10.34 -0.84 -28.06
N ALA A 339 10.86 0.38 -28.03
CA ALA A 339 10.50 1.36 -27.01
C ALA A 339 9.00 1.69 -27.05
N LEU A 340 8.43 1.89 -28.24
CA LEU A 340 7.00 2.15 -28.42
C LEU A 340 6.14 1.02 -27.84
N ARG A 341 6.50 -0.25 -28.11
CA ARG A 341 5.77 -1.42 -27.63
C ARG A 341 5.60 -1.43 -26.11
N TYR A 342 6.64 -1.09 -25.36
CA TYR A 342 6.62 -1.13 -23.89
C TYR A 342 6.10 0.16 -23.25
N TYR A 343 6.52 1.33 -23.73
CA TYR A 343 6.02 2.61 -23.21
C TYR A 343 4.54 2.82 -23.54
N GLY A 344 4.10 2.38 -24.72
CA GLY A 344 2.69 2.44 -25.09
C GLY A 344 1.83 1.50 -24.23
N ALA A 345 2.35 0.32 -23.87
CA ALA A 345 1.68 -0.58 -22.94
C ALA A 345 1.56 0.03 -21.52
N VAL A 346 2.59 0.72 -21.03
CA VAL A 346 2.53 1.45 -19.73
C VAL A 346 1.46 2.54 -19.75
N LEU A 347 1.35 3.26 -20.86
CA LEU A 347 0.31 4.28 -21.08
C LEU A 347 -1.05 3.69 -21.46
N SER A 348 -1.20 2.36 -21.50
CA SER A 348 -2.42 1.67 -21.89
C SER A 348 -2.96 2.06 -23.28
N ILE A 349 -2.07 2.37 -24.24
CA ILE A 349 -2.45 2.68 -25.62
C ILE A 349 -2.92 1.38 -26.32
N PRO A 350 -4.16 1.32 -26.84
CA PRO A 350 -4.68 0.14 -27.55
C PRO A 350 -3.88 -0.22 -28.81
N ALA A 351 -3.99 -1.48 -29.24
CA ALA A 351 -3.38 -1.93 -30.50
C ALA A 351 -3.95 -1.16 -31.71
N CYS A 352 -3.09 -0.81 -32.66
CA CYS A 352 -3.45 -0.09 -33.88
C CYS A 352 -2.51 -0.45 -35.04
N SER A 353 -2.68 0.17 -36.21
CA SER A 353 -1.93 -0.21 -37.42
C SER A 353 -0.41 -0.09 -37.21
N GLY A 354 0.30 -1.23 -37.28
CA GLY A 354 1.74 -1.31 -37.08
C GLY A 354 2.22 -1.20 -35.62
N TYR A 355 1.32 -1.31 -34.64
CA TYR A 355 1.65 -1.30 -33.22
C TYR A 355 0.82 -2.32 -32.43
N GLU A 356 1.53 -3.13 -31.67
CA GLU A 356 0.94 -4.08 -30.74
C GLU A 356 1.60 -3.88 -29.36
N PRO A 357 0.84 -3.50 -28.32
CA PRO A 357 1.37 -3.27 -26.97
C PRO A 357 1.95 -4.57 -26.39
N ALA A 358 2.99 -4.44 -25.56
CA ALA A 358 3.46 -5.56 -24.75
C ALA A 358 2.42 -5.97 -23.70
N ASP A 359 2.29 -7.26 -23.44
CA ASP A 359 1.57 -7.78 -22.28
C ASP A 359 2.46 -7.67 -21.04
N LEU A 360 2.41 -6.52 -20.36
CA LEU A 360 3.16 -6.27 -19.11
C LEU A 360 2.71 -7.19 -17.95
N GLY A 361 1.64 -7.97 -18.15
CA GLY A 361 1.25 -9.06 -17.25
C GLY A 361 2.18 -10.27 -17.31
N SER A 362 3.02 -10.39 -18.34
CA SER A 362 4.08 -11.40 -18.38
C SER A 362 5.33 -10.89 -17.63
N PRO A 363 5.83 -11.59 -16.59
CA PRO A 363 7.07 -11.21 -15.89
C PRO A 363 8.29 -11.05 -16.80
N SER A 364 8.43 -11.81 -17.90
CA SER A 364 9.50 -11.56 -18.88
C SER A 364 9.24 -10.31 -19.70
N GLU A 365 8.01 -10.04 -20.11
CA GLU A 365 7.69 -8.78 -20.79
C GLU A 365 7.90 -7.59 -19.85
N ARG A 366 7.58 -7.72 -18.56
CA ARG A 366 7.89 -6.70 -17.54
C ARG A 366 9.40 -6.53 -17.34
N GLU A 367 10.15 -7.63 -17.28
CA GLU A 367 11.61 -7.61 -17.21
C GLU A 367 12.21 -6.91 -18.44
N ARG A 368 11.72 -7.25 -19.64
CA ARG A 368 12.09 -6.59 -20.90
C ARG A 368 11.67 -5.12 -20.90
N ALA A 369 10.49 -4.79 -20.37
CA ALA A 369 10.03 -3.41 -20.25
C ALA A 369 10.98 -2.60 -19.37
N PHE A 370 11.35 -3.13 -18.19
CA PHE A 370 12.33 -2.50 -17.32
C PHE A 370 13.68 -2.33 -17.99
N GLN A 371 14.16 -3.37 -18.71
CA GLN A 371 15.39 -3.27 -19.46
C GLN A 371 15.30 -2.20 -20.55
N VAL A 372 14.21 -2.14 -21.30
CA VAL A 372 13.98 -1.12 -22.34
C VAL A 372 13.89 0.28 -21.72
N PHE A 373 13.27 0.46 -20.56
CA PHE A 373 13.22 1.74 -19.86
C PHE A 373 14.61 2.19 -19.40
N ILE A 374 15.40 1.25 -18.90
CA ILE A 374 16.81 1.48 -18.55
C ILE A 374 17.60 1.83 -19.81
N ASP A 375 17.52 1.05 -20.87
CA ASP A 375 18.25 1.26 -22.12
C ASP A 375 17.91 2.62 -22.75
N VAL A 376 16.64 3.02 -22.72
CA VAL A 376 16.18 4.35 -23.17
C VAL A 376 16.78 5.45 -22.31
N LEU A 377 16.81 5.27 -20.99
CA LEU A 377 17.44 6.22 -20.06
C LEU A 377 18.95 6.32 -20.30
N LEU A 378 19.64 5.19 -20.46
CA LEU A 378 21.07 5.13 -20.73
C LEU A 378 21.41 5.78 -22.08
N ALA A 379 20.65 5.47 -23.13
CA ALA A 379 20.81 6.08 -24.45
C ALA A 379 20.61 7.59 -24.42
N ALA A 380 19.61 8.08 -23.69
CA ALA A 380 19.40 9.51 -23.48
C ALA A 380 20.58 10.15 -22.73
N SER A 381 21.14 9.47 -21.72
CA SER A 381 22.28 9.98 -20.94
C SER A 381 23.55 10.17 -21.78
N ARG A 382 23.68 9.42 -22.89
CA ARG A 382 24.78 9.56 -23.84
C ARG A 382 24.66 10.81 -24.72
N LYS A 383 23.46 11.39 -24.85
CA LYS A 383 23.22 12.63 -25.59
C LYS A 383 23.39 13.84 -24.68
N LEU A 384 22.68 13.83 -23.55
CA LEU A 384 22.71 14.89 -22.55
C LEU A 384 22.78 14.29 -21.15
N PRO A 385 23.50 14.91 -20.19
CA PRO A 385 23.44 14.51 -18.80
C PRO A 385 21.99 14.56 -18.26
N ILE A 386 21.61 13.54 -17.49
CA ILE A 386 20.24 13.41 -16.95
C ILE A 386 20.23 13.72 -15.46
N LEU A 387 19.30 14.58 -15.04
CA LEU A 387 18.92 14.78 -13.65
C LEU A 387 17.55 14.15 -13.38
N GLY A 388 17.55 12.97 -12.76
CA GLY A 388 16.35 12.30 -12.25
C GLY A 388 16.00 12.80 -10.85
N ILE A 389 14.76 13.19 -10.61
CA ILE A 389 14.23 13.66 -9.33
C ILE A 389 13.05 12.77 -8.94
N VAL A 390 13.10 12.17 -7.76
CA VAL A 390 12.02 11.35 -7.19
C VAL A 390 11.58 11.97 -5.87
N GLU A 391 10.41 12.58 -5.85
CA GLU A 391 9.86 13.24 -4.65
C GLU A 391 8.91 12.33 -3.86
N ASP A 392 9.07 12.33 -2.54
CA ASP A 392 8.21 11.63 -1.57
C ASP A 392 8.12 10.10 -1.77
N VAL A 393 9.27 9.41 -1.88
CA VAL A 393 9.35 7.97 -2.21
C VAL A 393 8.58 7.06 -1.25
N GLN A 394 8.25 7.53 -0.05
CA GLN A 394 7.38 6.80 0.90
C GLN A 394 5.98 6.48 0.34
N TRP A 395 5.55 7.17 -0.73
CA TRP A 395 4.28 6.93 -1.41
C TRP A 395 4.45 6.21 -2.77
N MET A 396 5.65 5.74 -3.09
CA MET A 396 5.92 5.08 -4.37
C MET A 396 5.45 3.64 -4.38
N ASP A 397 4.88 3.18 -5.49
CA ASP A 397 4.40 1.81 -5.62
C ASP A 397 5.54 0.78 -5.70
N PRO A 398 5.31 -0.48 -5.28
CA PRO A 398 6.33 -1.52 -5.26
C PRO A 398 6.98 -1.78 -6.62
N THR A 399 6.21 -1.75 -7.72
CA THR A 399 6.74 -1.95 -9.07
C THR A 399 7.68 -0.82 -9.49
N THR A 400 7.34 0.44 -9.19
CA THR A 400 8.21 1.59 -9.44
C THR A 400 9.45 1.58 -8.56
N ILE A 401 9.35 1.13 -7.28
CA ILE A 401 10.53 0.91 -6.42
C ILE A 401 11.47 -0.10 -7.05
N GLU A 402 10.95 -1.20 -7.58
CA GLU A 402 11.76 -2.21 -8.26
C GLU A 402 12.50 -1.63 -9.48
N LEU A 403 11.81 -0.83 -10.31
CA LEU A 403 12.44 -0.14 -11.43
C LEU A 403 13.50 0.87 -10.97
N LEU A 404 13.21 1.67 -9.94
CA LEU A 404 14.15 2.66 -9.39
C LEU A 404 15.44 1.99 -8.87
N VAL A 405 15.31 0.87 -8.15
CA VAL A 405 16.47 0.13 -7.63
C VAL A 405 17.34 -0.39 -8.78
N ARG A 406 16.74 -0.85 -9.87
CA ARG A 406 17.48 -1.28 -11.07
C ARG A 406 18.17 -0.11 -11.77
N VAL A 407 17.49 1.04 -11.88
CA VAL A 407 18.09 2.28 -12.41
C VAL A 407 19.30 2.70 -11.58
N ILE A 408 19.19 2.70 -10.24
CA ILE A 408 20.29 3.00 -9.31
C ILE A 408 21.48 2.07 -9.56
N ALA A 409 21.24 0.78 -9.76
CA ALA A 409 22.29 -0.21 -10.03
C ALA A 409 23.03 0.03 -11.37
N HIS A 410 22.38 0.65 -12.36
CA HIS A 410 22.96 0.97 -13.68
C HIS A 410 23.51 2.41 -13.77
N CYS A 411 23.37 3.22 -12.73
CA CYS A 411 23.93 4.59 -12.71
C CYS A 411 25.47 4.64 -12.78
N PRO A 412 26.25 3.73 -12.15
CA PRO A 412 27.71 3.79 -12.20
C PRO A 412 28.24 3.76 -13.64
N GLY A 413 29.09 4.72 -14.00
CA GLY A 413 29.68 4.81 -15.35
C GLY A 413 28.83 5.56 -16.39
N GLU A 414 27.66 6.08 -16.00
CA GLU A 414 26.74 6.76 -16.91
C GLU A 414 26.56 8.24 -16.54
N ARG A 415 26.08 9.07 -17.48
CA ARG A 415 25.89 10.52 -17.25
C ARG A 415 24.56 10.84 -16.58
N ILE A 416 24.29 10.17 -15.45
CA ILE A 416 23.01 10.23 -14.74
C ILE A 416 23.25 10.67 -13.29
N MET A 417 22.43 11.60 -12.81
CA MET A 417 22.31 11.95 -11.40
C MET A 417 20.87 11.68 -10.96
N VAL A 418 20.66 10.88 -9.90
CA VAL A 418 19.33 10.63 -9.33
C VAL A 418 19.26 11.25 -7.94
N LEU A 419 18.27 12.10 -7.70
CA LEU A 419 17.96 12.70 -6.41
C LEU A 419 16.63 12.18 -5.89
N ILE A 420 16.65 11.55 -4.72
CA ILE A 420 15.47 10.93 -4.11
C ILE A 420 15.19 11.63 -2.78
N THR A 421 13.93 11.90 -2.48
CA THR A 421 13.52 12.44 -1.16
C THR A 421 12.63 11.49 -0.42
N HIS A 422 12.81 11.41 0.90
CA HIS A 422 11.92 10.69 1.80
C HIS A 422 11.78 11.39 3.15
N ARG A 423 10.82 10.94 3.96
CA ARG A 423 10.66 11.33 5.37
C ARG A 423 11.46 10.41 6.28
N ASP A 424 11.82 10.87 7.48
CA ASP A 424 12.69 10.12 8.39
C ASP A 424 12.09 8.81 8.91
N ASP A 425 10.76 8.67 8.86
CA ASP A 425 10.01 7.46 9.23
C ASP A 425 9.97 6.39 8.12
N TYR A 426 10.48 6.71 6.92
CA TYR A 426 10.54 5.75 5.81
C TYR A 426 11.78 4.87 5.91
N THR A 427 11.57 3.55 6.00
CA THR A 427 12.62 2.53 6.01
C THR A 427 12.48 1.59 4.83
N ALA A 428 13.57 1.32 4.11
CA ALA A 428 13.62 0.33 3.04
C ALA A 428 15.04 -0.23 2.85
N ASP A 429 15.15 -1.53 2.55
CA ASP A 429 16.44 -2.23 2.46
C ASP A 429 17.37 -1.62 1.40
N TRP A 430 16.81 -1.18 0.27
CA TRP A 430 17.56 -0.61 -0.84
C TRP A 430 18.28 0.70 -0.49
N LEU A 431 17.82 1.41 0.55
CA LEU A 431 18.48 2.63 1.04
C LEU A 431 19.89 2.35 1.58
N SER A 432 20.21 1.10 1.91
CA SER A 432 21.51 0.68 2.48
C SER A 432 22.58 0.37 1.42
N SER A 433 22.28 0.56 0.13
CA SER A 433 23.23 0.33 -0.95
C SER A 433 24.45 1.27 -0.86
N PRO A 434 25.68 0.78 -1.09
CA PRO A 434 26.89 1.61 -1.09
C PRO A 434 26.94 2.61 -2.25
N ALA A 435 26.11 2.42 -3.29
CA ALA A 435 26.00 3.36 -4.41
C ALA A 435 25.22 4.65 -4.06
N ILE A 436 24.63 4.72 -2.86
CA ILE A 436 23.78 5.82 -2.42
C ILE A 436 24.55 6.77 -1.50
N ARG A 437 24.59 8.05 -1.86
CA ARG A 437 25.12 9.13 -1.01
C ARG A 437 23.96 9.74 -0.21
N ARG A 438 24.00 9.60 1.12
CA ARG A 438 22.95 10.11 2.02
C ARG A 438 23.21 11.58 2.38
N ILE A 439 22.17 12.40 2.28
CA ILE A 439 22.16 13.83 2.57
C ILE A 439 21.03 14.08 3.58
N THR A 440 21.35 14.02 4.86
CA THR A 440 20.38 14.27 5.92
C THR A 440 20.32 15.77 6.21
N LEU A 441 19.17 16.38 5.97
CA LEU A 441 18.98 17.81 6.26
C LEU A 441 18.74 18.01 7.75
N GLN A 442 19.57 18.83 8.36
CA GLN A 442 19.46 19.19 9.77
C GLN A 442 18.58 20.43 9.95
N LYS A 443 18.03 20.58 11.15
CA LYS A 443 17.41 21.85 11.59
C LYS A 443 18.45 22.98 11.51
N LEU A 444 17.98 24.19 11.19
CA LEU A 444 18.82 25.39 11.17
C LEU A 444 19.27 25.72 12.59
N ALA A 445 20.55 26.07 12.74
CA ALA A 445 21.06 26.60 13.98
C ALA A 445 20.51 28.00 14.24
N VAL A 446 20.58 28.45 15.50
CA VAL A 446 20.03 29.75 15.94
C VAL A 446 20.45 30.90 15.01
N HIS A 447 21.75 31.04 14.75
CA HIS A 447 22.29 32.11 13.91
C HIS A 447 21.81 32.05 12.45
N GLU A 448 21.41 30.88 11.96
CA GLU A 448 20.93 30.64 10.60
C GLU A 448 19.45 30.95 10.50
N CYS A 449 18.68 30.63 11.54
CA CYS A 449 17.31 31.11 11.69
C CYS A 449 17.29 32.64 11.68
N GLU A 450 18.21 33.31 12.40
CA GLU A 450 18.32 34.78 12.39
C GLU A 450 18.59 35.34 10.99
N GLN A 451 19.50 34.71 10.23
CA GLN A 451 19.77 35.07 8.84
C GLN A 451 18.54 34.87 7.94
N MET A 452 17.81 33.77 8.14
CA MET A 452 16.59 33.48 7.39
C MET A 452 15.46 34.47 7.71
N VAL A 453 15.34 34.89 8.97
CA VAL A 453 14.41 35.95 9.39
C VAL A 453 14.74 37.25 8.65
N ALA A 454 16.01 37.68 8.66
CA ALA A 454 16.42 38.89 7.95
C ALA A 454 16.14 38.79 6.44
N ALA A 455 16.39 37.63 5.85
CA ALA A 455 16.19 37.36 4.44
C ALA A 455 14.71 37.34 3.99
N VAL A 456 13.82 36.79 4.82
CA VAL A 456 12.37 36.75 4.57
C VAL A 456 11.73 38.14 4.80
N ALA A 457 12.24 38.89 5.79
CA ALA A 457 11.77 40.25 6.08
C ALA A 457 12.20 41.30 5.03
N GLY A 458 13.26 41.04 4.26
CA GLY A 458 13.67 41.90 3.16
C GLY A 458 14.14 43.27 3.64
N SER A 459 13.39 44.33 3.30
CA SER A 459 13.69 45.72 3.72
C SER A 459 13.22 46.06 5.14
N ASP A 460 12.45 45.18 5.75
CA ASP A 460 11.86 45.37 7.07
C ASP A 460 12.80 44.81 8.15
N ILE A 461 13.08 45.61 9.19
CA ILE A 461 14.03 45.27 10.26
C ILE A 461 13.27 44.52 11.36
N VAL A 462 13.45 43.20 11.47
CA VAL A 462 12.89 42.43 12.59
C VAL A 462 13.76 42.65 13.85
N PRO A 463 13.22 43.21 14.96
CA PRO A 463 13.96 43.39 16.20
C PRO A 463 14.56 42.07 16.74
N ARG A 464 15.79 42.12 17.26
CA ARG A 464 16.51 40.93 17.78
C ARG A 464 15.68 40.07 18.74
N ARG A 465 14.90 40.69 19.62
CA ARG A 465 14.02 39.99 20.58
C ARG A 465 12.99 39.10 19.88
N ILE A 466 12.39 39.60 18.79
CA ILE A 466 11.41 38.87 17.97
C ILE A 466 12.12 37.78 17.17
N THR A 467 13.30 38.08 16.62
CA THR A 467 14.12 37.08 15.94
C THR A 467 14.41 35.88 16.86
N SER A 468 14.84 36.11 18.10
CA SER A 468 15.09 35.05 19.08
C SER A 468 13.84 34.20 19.39
N GLN A 469 12.66 34.82 19.46
CA GLN A 469 11.39 34.11 19.65
C GLN A 469 11.00 33.26 18.43
N ILE A 470 11.23 33.76 17.20
CA ILE A 470 11.03 32.97 15.99
C ILE A 470 11.94 31.75 16.03
N VAL A 471 13.22 31.91 16.36
CA VAL A 471 14.15 30.79 16.45
C VAL A 471 13.70 29.74 17.46
N GLU A 472 13.33 30.17 18.68
CA GLU A 472 12.94 29.26 19.76
C GLU A 472 11.68 28.46 19.43
N ARG A 473 10.65 29.08 18.84
CA ARG A 473 9.36 28.42 18.58
C ARG A 473 9.33 27.59 17.31
N THR A 474 10.24 27.83 16.39
CA THR A 474 10.29 27.11 15.10
C THR A 474 11.18 25.87 15.16
N ASP A 475 11.90 25.68 16.28
CA ASP A 475 12.85 24.59 16.50
C ASP A 475 13.80 24.39 15.30
N GLY A 476 14.18 25.50 14.66
CA GLY A 476 15.09 25.50 13.51
C GLY A 476 14.52 24.93 12.19
N VAL A 477 13.24 24.61 12.09
CA VAL A 477 12.66 24.10 10.83
C VAL A 477 12.46 25.27 9.84
N PRO A 478 13.12 25.28 8.66
CA PRO A 478 13.08 26.40 7.72
C PRO A 478 11.68 26.85 7.30
N LEU A 479 10.76 25.90 7.05
CA LEU A 479 9.38 26.25 6.71
C LEU A 479 8.72 27.06 7.84
N PHE A 480 8.99 26.69 9.10
CA PHE A 480 8.41 27.37 10.26
C PHE A 480 9.05 28.74 10.46
N VAL A 481 10.37 28.86 10.29
CA VAL A 481 11.07 30.15 10.30
C VAL A 481 10.53 31.08 9.23
N GLU A 482 10.32 30.59 7.99
CA GLU A 482 9.74 31.38 6.90
C GLU A 482 8.33 31.85 7.23
N GLU A 483 7.48 30.95 7.68
CA GLU A 483 6.08 31.24 7.96
C GLU A 483 5.91 32.17 9.17
N PHE A 484 6.69 31.97 10.24
CA PHE A 484 6.66 32.83 11.43
C PHE A 484 7.23 34.21 11.14
N THR A 485 8.30 34.29 10.34
CA THR A 485 8.83 35.58 9.91
C THR A 485 7.85 36.32 9.03
N ARG A 486 7.22 35.62 8.08
CA ARG A 486 6.20 36.22 7.20
C ARG A 486 5.00 36.68 8.01
N ALA A 487 4.56 35.89 8.99
CA ALA A 487 3.55 36.31 9.95
C ALA A 487 3.98 37.61 10.65
N VAL A 488 5.18 37.70 11.23
CA VAL A 488 5.74 38.89 11.92
C VAL A 488 5.82 40.12 11.01
N VAL A 489 6.23 39.95 9.74
CA VAL A 489 6.35 41.00 8.74
C VAL A 489 4.98 41.49 8.29
N ASP A 490 4.06 40.55 8.01
CA ASP A 490 2.65 40.85 7.73
C ASP A 490 1.99 41.55 8.93
N SER A 491 2.51 41.29 10.13
CA SER A 491 2.17 41.90 11.40
C SER A 491 2.79 43.30 11.61
N GLY A 492 3.57 43.86 10.67
CA GLY A 492 4.09 45.23 10.76
C GLY A 492 5.06 45.52 11.91
N ALA A 493 5.55 44.50 12.62
CA ALA A 493 6.49 44.61 13.74
C ALA A 493 7.93 44.94 13.33
N ALA A 494 8.19 45.02 12.02
CA ALA A 494 9.49 45.29 11.45
C ALA A 494 9.49 46.67 10.74
N PRO A 495 10.13 47.72 11.31
CA PRO A 495 10.23 49.03 10.66
C PRO A 495 11.06 48.99 9.37
N ARG A 496 10.74 49.85 8.39
CA ARG A 496 11.54 49.98 7.16
C ARG A 496 12.84 50.73 7.45
N ALA A 497 13.93 50.31 6.82
CA ALA A 497 15.27 50.88 7.01
C ALA A 497 15.43 52.40 6.73
N ALA A 498 14.41 53.09 6.20
CA ALA A 498 14.45 54.51 5.83
C ALA A 498 13.79 55.47 6.86
N GLU A 499 13.21 54.97 7.95
CA GLU A 499 12.62 55.79 9.02
C GLU A 499 13.56 55.78 10.25
N SER A 500 13.91 56.96 10.77
CA SER A 500 14.83 57.18 11.90
C SER A 500 14.50 56.33 13.16
N PRO A 501 15.49 56.06 14.04
CA PRO A 501 15.35 55.09 15.12
C PRO A 501 14.26 55.51 16.11
N VAL A 502 13.23 54.67 16.24
CA VAL A 502 12.19 54.81 17.27
C VAL A 502 12.83 54.64 18.66
N PRO A 503 12.45 55.43 19.68
CA PRO A 503 12.99 55.30 21.02
C PRO A 503 12.72 53.91 21.60
N SER A 504 13.68 53.40 22.36
CA SER A 504 13.69 52.13 23.07
C SER A 504 12.53 52.01 24.09
N GLY A 505 11.33 51.68 23.61
CA GLY A 505 10.21 51.15 24.40
C GLY A 505 10.20 49.62 24.34
N LYS A 506 9.78 48.96 25.44
CA LYS A 506 9.68 47.48 25.54
C LYS A 506 8.72 46.94 24.47
N LEU A 507 9.27 46.37 23.39
CA LEU A 507 8.52 45.58 22.41
C LEU A 507 7.85 44.36 23.09
N PRO A 508 6.59 44.03 22.75
CA PRO A 508 5.84 42.91 23.32
C PRO A 508 6.34 41.53 22.88
N ASP A 509 6.23 40.54 23.76
CA ASP A 509 6.65 39.14 23.54
C ASP A 509 5.71 38.29 22.67
N THR A 510 4.62 38.88 22.16
CA THR A 510 3.51 38.17 21.50
C THR A 510 3.44 38.41 19.99
N LEU A 511 4.58 38.81 19.40
CA LEU A 511 4.70 39.10 17.97
C LEU A 511 5.07 37.88 17.11
N VAL A 512 5.35 36.72 17.70
CA VAL A 512 5.71 35.48 17.00
C VAL A 512 4.66 34.41 17.29
N PRO A 513 4.18 33.63 16.29
CA PRO A 513 3.12 32.66 16.49
C PRO A 513 3.34 31.62 17.59
N ALA A 514 2.28 31.31 18.35
CA ALA A 514 2.31 30.25 19.36
C ALA A 514 2.33 28.86 18.71
N SER A 515 1.74 28.73 17.51
CA SER A 515 1.70 27.50 16.73
C SER A 515 1.62 27.79 15.22
N ILE A 516 2.25 26.94 14.42
CA ILE A 516 2.16 26.94 12.95
C ILE A 516 0.75 26.65 12.48
N HIS A 517 0.02 25.78 13.20
CA HIS A 517 -1.38 25.51 12.89
C HIS A 517 -2.22 26.77 13.02
N ASP A 518 -2.03 27.56 14.08
CA ASP A 518 -2.78 28.79 14.31
C ASP A 518 -2.43 29.87 13.27
N SER A 519 -1.15 29.98 12.91
CA SER A 519 -0.70 30.91 11.85
C SER A 519 -1.23 30.55 10.46
N LEU A 520 -1.16 29.27 10.07
CA LEU A 520 -1.71 28.80 8.79
C LEU A 520 -3.25 28.87 8.77
N MET A 521 -3.90 28.64 9.90
CA MET A 521 -5.35 28.77 10.05
C MET A 521 -5.80 30.23 9.98
N GLU A 522 -5.07 31.16 10.59
CA GLU A 522 -5.30 32.60 10.47
C GLU A 522 -5.17 33.06 9.00
N ARG A 523 -4.15 32.58 8.29
CA ARG A 523 -4.00 32.84 6.85
C ARG A 523 -5.17 32.29 6.04
N LEU A 524 -5.70 31.12 6.40
CA LEU A 524 -6.91 30.58 5.78
C LEU A 524 -8.15 31.41 6.11
N ASP A 525 -8.32 31.89 7.35
CA ASP A 525 -9.44 32.73 7.78
C ASP A 525 -9.48 34.07 7.03
N ARG A 526 -8.31 34.68 6.76
CA ARG A 526 -8.18 35.92 5.99
C ARG A 526 -8.64 35.80 4.53
N LEU A 527 -8.82 34.58 4.01
CA LEU A 527 -9.31 34.33 2.65
C LEU A 527 -10.84 34.46 2.53
N GLY A 528 -11.55 34.63 3.66
CA GLY A 528 -13.00 34.73 3.69
C GLY A 528 -13.66 33.53 2.99
N PRO A 529 -14.59 33.74 2.04
CA PRO A 529 -15.28 32.65 1.33
C PRO A 529 -14.35 31.67 0.59
N ALA A 530 -13.14 32.11 0.19
CA ALA A 530 -12.20 31.25 -0.53
C ALA A 530 -11.57 30.15 0.35
N LYS A 531 -11.60 30.32 1.69
CA LYS A 531 -11.22 29.27 2.66
C LYS A 531 -11.93 27.95 2.38
N ARG A 532 -13.23 28.04 2.07
CA ARG A 532 -14.07 26.86 1.84
C ARG A 532 -13.60 26.04 0.62
N VAL A 533 -13.20 26.73 -0.44
CA VAL A 533 -12.65 26.07 -1.64
C VAL A 533 -11.33 25.37 -1.32
N ALA A 534 -10.46 25.97 -0.51
CA ALA A 534 -9.22 25.32 -0.07
C ALA A 534 -9.49 24.07 0.79
N GLN A 535 -10.46 24.13 1.70
CA GLN A 535 -10.88 22.97 2.50
C GLN A 535 -11.39 21.82 1.62
N ILE A 536 -12.26 22.11 0.65
CA ILE A 536 -12.79 21.08 -0.27
C ILE A 536 -11.67 20.52 -1.16
N ALA A 537 -10.85 21.38 -1.74
CA ALA A 537 -9.70 21.00 -2.56
C ALA A 537 -8.74 20.05 -1.81
N SER A 538 -8.58 20.25 -0.51
CA SER A 538 -7.71 19.42 0.32
C SER A 538 -8.13 17.94 0.38
N VAL A 539 -9.40 17.61 0.08
CA VAL A 539 -9.94 16.23 0.05
C VAL A 539 -9.45 15.46 -1.17
N PHE A 540 -9.25 16.14 -2.30
CA PHE A 540 -8.62 15.59 -3.52
C PHE A 540 -7.10 15.41 -3.35
N GLY A 541 -6.51 16.07 -2.34
CA GLY A 541 -5.09 16.01 -2.00
C GLY A 541 -4.30 17.21 -2.49
N ARG A 542 -2.99 17.04 -2.71
CA ARG A 542 -2.08 18.14 -3.03
C ARG A 542 -2.31 18.73 -4.42
N ARG A 543 -2.89 17.95 -5.34
CA ARG A 543 -3.15 18.32 -6.72
C ARG A 543 -4.60 18.00 -7.06
N PHE A 544 -5.27 18.91 -7.74
CA PHE A 544 -6.69 18.79 -8.06
C PHE A 544 -7.03 19.58 -9.33
N ASN A 545 -8.08 19.15 -10.03
CA ASN A 545 -8.59 19.82 -11.23
C ASN A 545 -9.79 20.73 -10.90
N TYR A 546 -10.08 21.65 -11.81
CA TYR A 546 -11.22 22.57 -11.68
C TYR A 546 -12.55 21.82 -11.72
N GLU A 547 -12.67 20.83 -12.62
CA GLU A 547 -13.88 20.06 -12.91
C GLU A 547 -14.32 19.24 -11.68
N GLY A 548 -13.38 18.61 -10.99
CA GLY A 548 -13.66 17.86 -9.76
C GLY A 548 -14.18 18.75 -8.65
N ILE A 549 -13.54 19.90 -8.40
CA ILE A 549 -14.05 20.86 -7.41
C ILE A 549 -15.42 21.40 -7.81
N PHE A 550 -15.61 21.72 -9.09
CA PHE A 550 -16.88 22.22 -9.60
C PHE A 550 -18.02 21.20 -9.39
N SER A 551 -17.76 19.91 -9.63
CA SER A 551 -18.72 18.84 -9.36
C SER A 551 -19.05 18.71 -7.86
N VAL A 552 -18.06 18.90 -6.99
CA VAL A 552 -18.24 18.92 -5.52
C VAL A 552 -18.76 20.29 -5.01
N LEU A 553 -19.00 21.27 -5.87
CA LEU A 553 -19.60 22.58 -5.54
C LEU A 553 -20.64 23.01 -6.60
N PRO A 554 -21.76 22.29 -6.77
CA PRO A 554 -22.73 22.60 -7.82
C PRO A 554 -23.41 23.96 -7.57
N GLY A 555 -23.50 24.79 -8.62
CA GLY A 555 -24.29 26.03 -8.65
C GLY A 555 -23.53 27.36 -8.50
N LYS A 556 -22.18 27.39 -8.48
CA LYS A 556 -21.39 28.62 -8.21
C LYS A 556 -20.14 28.80 -9.09
N GLY A 557 -20.24 28.59 -10.41
CA GLY A 557 -19.07 28.59 -11.32
C GLY A 557 -18.28 29.91 -11.38
N SER A 558 -18.95 31.07 -11.30
CA SER A 558 -18.27 32.38 -11.23
C SER A 558 -17.55 32.60 -9.90
N THR A 559 -18.16 32.16 -8.79
CA THR A 559 -17.61 32.24 -7.43
C THR A 559 -16.42 31.29 -7.22
N LEU A 560 -16.42 30.13 -7.87
CA LEU A 560 -15.27 29.21 -7.80
C LEU A 560 -14.02 29.81 -8.46
N LYS A 561 -14.17 30.44 -9.63
CA LYS A 561 -13.06 31.10 -10.31
C LYS A 561 -12.49 32.26 -9.50
N SER A 562 -13.33 33.07 -8.85
CA SER A 562 -12.85 34.16 -8.00
C SER A 562 -12.17 33.64 -6.73
N ALA A 563 -12.69 32.59 -6.11
CA ALA A 563 -12.07 31.94 -4.96
C ALA A 563 -10.70 31.34 -5.30
N LEU A 564 -10.57 30.61 -6.42
CA LEU A 564 -9.29 30.06 -6.87
C LEU A 564 -8.26 31.17 -7.15
N ARG A 565 -8.67 32.29 -7.76
CA ARG A 565 -7.80 33.47 -7.91
C ARG A 565 -7.36 34.08 -6.58
N ALA A 566 -8.24 34.10 -5.57
CA ALA A 566 -7.88 34.56 -4.23
C ALA A 566 -6.89 33.61 -3.54
N LEU A 567 -7.02 32.29 -3.74
CA LEU A 567 -6.05 31.31 -3.26
C LEU A 567 -4.68 31.45 -3.94
N GLU A 568 -4.66 31.73 -5.25
CA GLU A 568 -3.43 32.01 -6.02
C GLU A 568 -2.75 33.30 -5.54
N SER A 569 -3.52 34.39 -5.41
CA SER A 569 -2.97 35.69 -5.00
C SER A 569 -2.43 35.68 -3.58
N ALA A 570 -3.04 34.87 -2.69
CA ALA A 570 -2.53 34.63 -1.34
C ALA A 570 -1.37 33.61 -1.29
N GLY A 571 -0.97 33.04 -2.43
CA GLY A 571 0.12 32.08 -2.53
C GLY A 571 -0.15 30.73 -1.87
N ILE A 572 -1.42 30.35 -1.72
CA ILE A 572 -1.86 29.08 -1.11
C ILE A 572 -1.80 27.95 -2.14
N VAL A 573 -2.22 28.23 -3.37
CA VAL A 573 -2.17 27.30 -4.50
C VAL A 573 -1.45 27.93 -5.69
N TYR A 574 -0.91 27.10 -6.57
CA TYR A 574 -0.39 27.50 -7.86
C TYR A 574 -1.17 26.84 -8.98
N ARG A 575 -1.40 27.62 -10.04
CA ARG A 575 -1.92 27.14 -11.31
C ARG A 575 -0.83 26.42 -12.10
N ILE A 576 -1.19 25.27 -12.65
CA ILE A 576 -0.44 24.59 -13.69
C ILE A 576 -1.39 24.49 -14.87
N ASP A 577 -1.13 25.30 -15.91
CA ASP A 577 -1.87 25.20 -17.16
C ASP A 577 -1.43 23.95 -17.91
N GLU A 578 -2.29 22.93 -17.92
CA GLU A 578 -2.14 21.72 -18.71
C GLU A 578 -3.16 21.74 -19.86
N SER A 579 -2.86 21.02 -20.94
CA SER A 579 -3.73 21.00 -22.13
C SER A 579 -5.10 20.36 -21.88
N GLN A 580 -5.28 19.63 -20.77
CA GLN A 580 -6.52 18.96 -20.33
C GLN A 580 -7.47 19.86 -19.50
N GLY A 581 -7.03 21.06 -19.11
CA GLY A 581 -7.79 21.90 -18.19
C GLY A 581 -6.90 22.61 -17.18
N THR A 582 -7.52 23.34 -16.26
CA THR A 582 -6.76 24.06 -15.23
C THR A 582 -6.54 23.17 -14.02
N VAL A 583 -5.28 22.79 -13.81
CA VAL A 583 -4.86 22.04 -12.63
C VAL A 583 -4.26 22.98 -11.59
N PHE A 584 -4.54 22.70 -10.33
CA PHE A 584 -4.01 23.46 -9.21
C PHE A 584 -3.21 22.54 -8.29
N THR A 585 -2.17 23.11 -7.68
CA THR A 585 -1.40 22.42 -6.65
C THR A 585 -1.23 23.30 -5.42
N PHE A 586 -1.36 22.71 -4.23
CA PHE A 586 -1.00 23.41 -2.99
C PHE A 586 0.51 23.69 -2.97
N LYS A 587 0.86 24.94 -2.69
CA LYS A 587 2.25 25.39 -2.57
C LYS A 587 3.03 24.53 -1.58
N HIS A 588 2.41 24.18 -0.46
CA HIS A 588 2.98 23.34 0.60
C HIS A 588 1.98 22.27 1.04
N ALA A 589 2.46 21.04 1.27
CA ALA A 589 1.65 19.92 1.76
C ALA A 589 1.01 20.22 3.12
N MET A 590 1.70 20.97 3.99
CA MET A 590 1.18 21.35 5.31
C MET A 590 -0.04 22.28 5.23
N ILE A 591 -0.13 23.14 4.21
CA ILE A 591 -1.32 24.00 4.03
C ILE A 591 -2.54 23.14 3.65
N GLN A 592 -2.33 22.16 2.77
CA GLN A 592 -3.36 21.16 2.44
C GLN A 592 -3.81 20.40 3.69
N GLU A 593 -2.86 19.99 4.53
CA GLU A 593 -3.14 19.26 5.77
C GLU A 593 -3.92 20.11 6.78
N VAL A 594 -3.54 21.38 6.99
CA VAL A 594 -4.27 22.31 7.87
C VAL A 594 -5.69 22.53 7.35
N ALA A 595 -5.85 22.82 6.06
CA ALA A 595 -7.16 22.97 5.44
C ALA A 595 -8.03 21.70 5.61
N TYR A 596 -7.46 20.51 5.37
CA TYR A 596 -8.15 19.24 5.56
C TYR A 596 -8.51 18.99 7.03
N SER A 597 -7.60 19.32 7.95
CA SER A 597 -7.76 19.12 9.39
C SER A 597 -8.83 20.03 10.02
N SER A 598 -9.12 21.17 9.40
CA SER A 598 -10.14 22.12 9.85
C SER A 598 -11.58 21.67 9.56
N LEU A 599 -11.77 20.73 8.63
CA LEU A 599 -13.07 20.14 8.31
C LEU A 599 -13.58 19.25 9.47
N LEU A 600 -14.88 19.29 9.73
CA LEU A 600 -15.54 18.35 10.65
C LEU A 600 -15.43 16.91 10.13
N ASN A 601 -15.49 15.93 11.03
CA ASN A 601 -15.41 14.52 10.64
C ASN A 601 -16.58 14.11 9.73
N GLU A 602 -17.80 14.57 10.01
CA GLU A 602 -18.98 14.29 9.19
C GLU A 602 -18.87 14.92 7.81
N GLU A 603 -18.39 16.15 7.76
CA GLU A 603 -18.18 16.88 6.51
C GLU A 603 -17.06 16.25 5.66
N ARG A 604 -15.95 15.79 6.26
CA ARG A 604 -14.94 15.00 5.53
C ARG A 604 -15.57 13.76 4.92
N ARG A 605 -16.45 13.07 5.65
CA ARG A 605 -17.12 11.87 5.14
C ARG A 605 -18.00 12.21 3.94
N GLU A 606 -18.79 13.27 4.03
CA GLU A 606 -19.63 13.76 2.94
C GLU A 606 -18.80 14.15 1.71
N LEU A 607 -17.73 14.94 1.90
CA LEU A 607 -16.86 15.36 0.80
C LEU A 607 -16.16 14.16 0.15
N HIS A 608 -15.65 13.20 0.93
CA HIS A 608 -15.08 11.97 0.37
C HIS A 608 -16.12 11.16 -0.42
N ALA A 609 -17.38 11.10 0.04
CA ALA A 609 -18.45 10.43 -0.68
C ALA A 609 -18.74 11.12 -2.02
N ARG A 610 -18.77 12.46 -2.05
CA ARG A 610 -19.00 13.25 -3.27
C ARG A 610 -17.85 13.12 -4.27
N VAL A 611 -16.61 13.12 -3.79
CA VAL A 611 -15.44 12.85 -4.64
C VAL A 611 -15.49 11.45 -5.22
N ALA A 612 -15.86 10.44 -4.43
CA ALA A 612 -16.02 9.08 -4.93
C ALA A 612 -17.12 8.98 -6.01
N SER A 613 -18.26 9.65 -5.81
CA SER A 613 -19.34 9.71 -6.81
C SER A 613 -18.90 10.38 -8.11
N TRP A 614 -18.13 11.47 -8.03
CA TRP A 614 -17.58 12.14 -9.21
C TRP A 614 -16.59 11.23 -9.96
N LEU A 615 -15.65 10.60 -9.25
CA LEU A 615 -14.71 9.64 -9.84
C LEU A 615 -15.41 8.47 -10.53
N LEU A 616 -16.52 7.98 -9.94
CA LEU A 616 -17.32 6.90 -10.53
C LEU A 616 -18.01 7.35 -11.83
N GLN A 617 -18.47 8.61 -11.91
CA GLN A 617 -19.10 9.18 -13.10
C GLN A 617 -18.11 9.45 -14.23
N GLU A 618 -16.90 9.96 -13.92
CA GLU A 618 -15.84 10.10 -14.93
C GLU A 618 -15.43 8.74 -15.50
N ALA A 619 -15.28 7.72 -14.65
CA ALA A 619 -14.93 6.36 -15.07
C ALA A 619 -16.02 5.67 -15.92
N ALA A 620 -17.25 6.17 -15.94
CA ALA A 620 -18.30 5.68 -16.84
C ALA A 620 -18.22 6.31 -18.24
N ILE A 621 -17.47 7.40 -18.39
CA ILE A 621 -17.30 8.17 -19.62
C ILE A 621 -15.96 7.83 -20.30
N GLY A 622 -14.97 7.30 -19.56
CA GLY A 622 -13.70 6.76 -20.08
C GLY A 622 -13.26 5.46 -19.37
N GLU A 623 -12.57 4.56 -20.08
CA GLU A 623 -12.17 3.22 -19.59
C GLU A 623 -11.19 3.21 -18.39
N SER A 624 -10.71 4.37 -17.92
CA SER A 624 -9.75 4.51 -16.82
C SER A 624 -10.43 4.58 -15.44
N SER A 625 -11.15 3.52 -15.04
CA SER A 625 -11.49 3.39 -13.61
C SER A 625 -10.20 3.15 -12.80
N GLN A 626 -9.99 3.91 -11.71
CA GLN A 626 -8.95 3.63 -10.72
C GLN A 626 -9.59 3.07 -9.43
N PRO A 627 -9.91 1.76 -9.35
CA PRO A 627 -10.63 1.17 -8.21
C PRO A 627 -9.94 1.40 -6.86
N ALA A 628 -8.61 1.51 -6.84
CA ALA A 628 -7.85 1.81 -5.63
C ALA A 628 -8.16 3.22 -5.08
N VAL A 629 -8.28 4.22 -5.94
CA VAL A 629 -8.61 5.60 -5.54
C VAL A 629 -10.06 5.67 -5.04
N LEU A 630 -10.99 4.99 -5.73
CA LEU A 630 -12.37 4.85 -5.26
C LEU A 630 -12.44 4.18 -3.88
N GLY A 631 -11.71 3.07 -3.68
CA GLY A 631 -11.63 2.38 -2.40
C GLY A 631 -11.12 3.27 -1.27
N TYR A 632 -10.12 4.11 -1.54
CA TYR A 632 -9.61 5.10 -0.59
C TYR A 632 -10.68 6.13 -0.19
N HIS A 633 -11.37 6.74 -1.18
CA HIS A 633 -12.39 7.74 -0.90
C HIS A 633 -13.62 7.13 -0.21
N TYR A 634 -14.11 5.97 -0.63
CA TYR A 634 -15.22 5.30 0.06
C TYR A 634 -14.87 4.89 1.49
N ALA A 635 -13.64 4.42 1.75
CA ALA A 635 -13.21 4.07 3.10
C ALA A 635 -13.22 5.28 4.03
N ARG A 636 -12.77 6.45 3.55
CA ARG A 636 -12.80 7.72 4.31
C ARG A 636 -14.19 8.36 4.40
N ALA A 637 -15.06 8.12 3.42
CA ALA A 637 -16.49 8.43 3.51
C ALA A 637 -17.19 7.58 4.60
N GLY A 638 -16.62 6.41 4.90
CA GLY A 638 -17.25 5.39 5.73
C GLY A 638 -18.34 4.61 5.00
N ASN A 639 -18.34 4.66 3.67
CA ASN A 639 -19.11 3.77 2.79
C ASN A 639 -18.35 2.45 2.69
N ILE A 640 -18.31 1.72 3.81
CA ILE A 640 -17.47 0.53 3.99
C ILE A 640 -17.75 -0.56 2.94
N PRO A 641 -19.02 -0.90 2.61
CA PRO A 641 -19.30 -1.93 1.61
C PRO A 641 -18.73 -1.58 0.23
N GLU A 642 -18.94 -0.36 -0.24
CA GLU A 642 -18.47 0.13 -1.54
C GLU A 642 -16.94 0.24 -1.58
N ALA A 643 -16.31 0.59 -0.44
CA ALA A 643 -14.86 0.60 -0.31
C ALA A 643 -14.27 -0.80 -0.49
N ILE A 644 -14.85 -1.80 0.17
CA ILE A 644 -14.39 -3.19 0.08
C ILE A 644 -14.53 -3.72 -1.34
N GLU A 645 -15.65 -3.42 -2.00
CA GLU A 645 -15.87 -3.81 -3.40
C GLU A 645 -14.82 -3.18 -4.33
N ALA A 646 -14.55 -1.88 -4.18
CA ALA A 646 -13.53 -1.19 -4.96
C ALA A 646 -12.12 -1.76 -4.72
N TRP A 647 -11.75 -2.09 -3.47
CA TRP A 647 -10.48 -2.76 -3.16
C TRP A 647 -10.39 -4.18 -3.71
N LEU A 648 -11.48 -4.94 -3.69
CA LEU A 648 -11.55 -6.27 -4.31
C LEU A 648 -11.35 -6.17 -5.83
N GLN A 649 -11.96 -5.18 -6.49
CA GLN A 649 -11.75 -4.93 -7.91
C GLN A 649 -10.32 -4.48 -8.20
N ALA A 650 -9.73 -3.63 -7.36
CA ALA A 650 -8.32 -3.25 -7.48
C ALA A 650 -7.40 -4.47 -7.41
N GLY A 651 -7.63 -5.36 -6.44
CA GLY A 651 -6.88 -6.62 -6.29
C GLY A 651 -7.03 -7.56 -7.50
N LYS A 652 -8.26 -7.75 -8.00
CA LYS A 652 -8.52 -8.56 -9.21
C LYS A 652 -7.86 -7.96 -10.46
N SER A 653 -7.96 -6.65 -10.64
CA SER A 653 -7.32 -5.94 -11.76
C SER A 653 -5.80 -6.03 -11.69
N ALA A 654 -5.22 -5.94 -10.50
CA ALA A 654 -3.79 -6.14 -10.29
C ALA A 654 -3.37 -7.59 -10.59
N LEU A 655 -4.15 -8.60 -10.18
CA LEU A 655 -3.90 -10.01 -10.52
C LEU A 655 -3.96 -10.27 -12.02
N ARG A 656 -4.94 -9.71 -12.74
CA ARG A 656 -5.04 -9.84 -14.20
C ARG A 656 -3.84 -9.24 -14.93
N ARG A 657 -3.23 -8.20 -14.36
CA ARG A 657 -1.99 -7.57 -14.87
C ARG A 657 -0.72 -8.14 -14.24
N SER A 658 -0.82 -9.25 -13.51
CA SER A 658 0.28 -9.89 -12.76
C SER A 658 1.10 -8.95 -11.87
N ALA A 659 0.47 -7.87 -11.39
CA ALA A 659 0.97 -6.95 -10.38
C ALA A 659 0.67 -7.57 -9.00
N THR A 660 1.31 -8.69 -8.69
CA THR A 660 0.97 -9.54 -7.54
C THR A 660 1.23 -8.85 -6.20
N LYS A 661 2.26 -8.00 -6.10
CA LYS A 661 2.59 -7.23 -4.89
C LYS A 661 1.48 -6.21 -4.58
N GLU A 662 1.03 -5.47 -5.59
CA GLU A 662 -0.06 -4.50 -5.51
C GLU A 662 -1.39 -5.20 -5.23
N ALA A 663 -1.63 -6.36 -5.85
CA ALA A 663 -2.81 -7.18 -5.54
C ALA A 663 -2.87 -7.56 -4.07
N VAL A 664 -1.77 -8.05 -3.49
CA VAL A 664 -1.69 -8.38 -2.06
C VAL A 664 -2.01 -7.14 -1.21
N ALA A 665 -1.44 -5.97 -1.54
CA ALA A 665 -1.68 -4.74 -0.80
C ALA A 665 -3.16 -4.31 -0.84
N HIS A 666 -3.76 -4.25 -2.04
CA HIS A 666 -5.18 -3.90 -2.20
C HIS A 666 -6.13 -4.85 -1.45
N LEU A 667 -5.87 -6.15 -1.53
CA LEU A 667 -6.72 -7.16 -0.89
C LEU A 667 -6.60 -7.10 0.64
N ARG A 668 -5.41 -6.77 1.18
CA ARG A 668 -5.21 -6.55 2.62
C ARG A 668 -5.92 -5.28 3.11
N GLU A 669 -5.91 -4.20 2.33
CA GLU A 669 -6.68 -2.99 2.64
C GLU A 669 -8.18 -3.30 2.71
N GLY A 670 -8.73 -4.02 1.73
CA GLY A 670 -10.12 -4.48 1.77
C GLY A 670 -10.43 -5.34 3.02
N LEU A 671 -9.54 -6.26 3.38
CA LEU A 671 -9.70 -7.11 4.57
C LEU A 671 -9.66 -6.31 5.88
N SER A 672 -8.88 -5.23 5.95
CA SER A 672 -8.82 -4.37 7.14
C SER A 672 -10.16 -3.68 7.44
N LEU A 673 -11.03 -3.54 6.44
CA LEU A 673 -12.35 -2.92 6.54
C LEU A 673 -13.46 -3.91 6.91
N ILE A 674 -13.26 -5.22 6.72
CA ILE A 674 -14.26 -6.26 7.03
C ILE A 674 -14.75 -6.22 8.49
N PRO A 675 -13.89 -6.02 9.51
CA PRO A 675 -14.36 -5.90 10.90
C PRO A 675 -15.33 -4.75 11.15
N LYS A 676 -15.36 -3.73 10.27
CA LYS A 676 -16.26 -2.57 10.36
C LYS A 676 -17.65 -2.85 9.78
N MET A 677 -17.89 -3.99 9.15
CA MET A 677 -19.21 -4.40 8.68
C MET A 677 -19.95 -5.27 9.71
N PRO A 678 -21.26 -5.09 9.91
CA PRO A 678 -22.05 -6.02 10.68
C PRO A 678 -22.07 -7.41 10.01
N ALA A 679 -22.26 -8.47 10.81
CA ALA A 679 -22.41 -9.82 10.30
C ALA A 679 -23.64 -9.89 9.37
N SER A 680 -23.40 -10.15 8.09
CA SER A 680 -24.41 -10.16 7.03
C SER A 680 -23.91 -11.03 5.86
N PRO A 681 -24.79 -11.57 5.01
CA PRO A 681 -24.38 -12.30 3.81
C PRO A 681 -23.39 -11.51 2.94
N ARG A 682 -23.68 -10.22 2.68
CA ARG A 682 -22.79 -9.32 1.92
C ARG A 682 -21.39 -9.19 2.53
N ARG A 683 -21.26 -9.16 3.87
CA ARG A 683 -19.94 -9.16 4.54
C ARG A 683 -19.19 -10.47 4.27
N PHE A 684 -19.88 -11.61 4.40
CA PHE A 684 -19.23 -12.91 4.24
C PHE A 684 -18.80 -13.15 2.80
N GLU A 685 -19.63 -12.81 1.82
CA GLU A 685 -19.30 -12.84 0.39
C GLU A 685 -18.07 -11.99 0.08
N ALA A 686 -18.04 -10.75 0.59
CA ALA A 686 -16.89 -9.86 0.41
C ALA A 686 -15.60 -10.42 1.05
N GLU A 687 -15.69 -10.97 2.27
CA GLU A 687 -14.54 -11.58 2.95
C GLU A 687 -14.03 -12.83 2.20
N ILE A 688 -14.94 -13.68 1.71
CA ILE A 688 -14.61 -14.84 0.87
C ILE A 688 -13.88 -14.39 -0.39
N GLY A 689 -14.42 -13.38 -1.09
CA GLY A 689 -13.84 -12.83 -2.31
C GLY A 689 -12.42 -12.31 -2.08
N LEU A 690 -12.21 -11.52 -1.02
CA LEU A 690 -10.90 -10.97 -0.67
C LEU A 690 -9.90 -12.06 -0.27
N GLN A 691 -10.27 -13.00 0.61
CA GLN A 691 -9.38 -14.07 1.05
C GLN A 691 -8.98 -15.01 -0.10
N SER A 692 -9.93 -15.35 -0.98
CA SER A 692 -9.66 -16.23 -2.11
C SER A 692 -8.69 -15.60 -3.11
N ASN A 693 -8.91 -14.31 -3.46
CA ASN A 693 -8.00 -13.58 -4.34
C ASN A 693 -6.64 -13.32 -3.66
N LEU A 694 -6.60 -13.15 -2.33
CA LEU A 694 -5.34 -12.96 -1.62
C LEU A 694 -4.50 -14.24 -1.64
N ALA A 695 -5.15 -15.39 -1.48
CA ALA A 695 -4.50 -16.69 -1.62
C ALA A 695 -3.91 -16.87 -3.03
N MET A 696 -4.68 -16.53 -4.07
CA MET A 696 -4.21 -16.56 -5.47
C MET A 696 -3.02 -15.63 -5.69
N ALA A 697 -3.05 -14.42 -5.10
CA ALA A 697 -1.95 -13.46 -5.20
C ALA A 697 -0.66 -13.99 -4.56
N TYR A 698 -0.75 -14.62 -3.38
CA TYR A 698 0.41 -15.26 -2.76
C TYR A 698 0.93 -16.44 -3.58
N THR A 699 0.04 -17.29 -4.09
CA THR A 699 0.43 -18.42 -4.95
C THR A 699 1.14 -17.95 -6.22
N ALA A 700 0.65 -16.90 -6.87
CA ALA A 700 1.28 -16.31 -8.05
C ALA A 700 2.63 -15.65 -7.74
N ASN A 701 2.77 -15.04 -6.56
CA ASN A 701 3.99 -14.34 -6.16
C ASN A 701 5.13 -15.28 -5.74
N ALA A 702 4.82 -16.35 -5.00
CA ALA A 702 5.82 -17.16 -4.30
C ALA A 702 5.60 -18.69 -4.42
N GLY A 703 4.55 -19.13 -5.11
CA GLY A 703 4.20 -20.53 -5.29
C GLY A 703 3.32 -21.09 -4.16
N TRP A 704 2.78 -22.29 -4.39
CA TRP A 704 1.83 -23.00 -3.50
C TRP A 704 2.36 -23.29 -2.09
N SER A 705 3.68 -23.28 -1.92
CA SER A 705 4.35 -23.61 -0.68
C SER A 705 4.69 -22.40 0.19
N ASP A 706 4.32 -21.18 -0.25
CA ASP A 706 4.48 -19.99 0.57
C ASP A 706 3.60 -20.08 1.84
N PRO A 707 4.16 -19.86 3.05
CA PRO A 707 3.41 -19.94 4.30
C PRO A 707 2.14 -19.06 4.35
N ASN A 708 2.13 -17.95 3.60
CA ASN A 708 1.03 -16.99 3.55
C ASN A 708 -0.16 -17.47 2.69
N VAL A 709 -0.02 -18.54 1.91
CA VAL A 709 -1.11 -19.10 1.08
C VAL A 709 -2.18 -19.78 1.95
N TYR A 710 -1.79 -20.43 3.05
CA TYR A 710 -2.67 -21.29 3.86
C TYR A 710 -3.71 -20.53 4.66
N GLY A 711 -3.31 -19.41 5.27
CA GLY A 711 -4.18 -18.61 6.13
C GLY A 711 -5.44 -18.13 5.40
N PRO A 712 -5.30 -17.48 4.23
CA PRO A 712 -6.44 -17.02 3.44
C PRO A 712 -7.37 -18.14 2.98
N TYR A 713 -6.86 -19.25 2.43
CA TYR A 713 -7.72 -20.38 2.04
C TYR A 713 -8.43 -21.02 3.24
N SER A 714 -7.77 -21.16 4.38
CA SER A 714 -8.40 -21.71 5.59
C SER A 714 -9.55 -20.82 6.09
N ARG A 715 -9.34 -19.49 6.08
CA ARG A 715 -10.38 -18.53 6.47
C ARG A 715 -11.54 -18.53 5.48
N ALA A 716 -11.26 -18.49 4.18
CA ALA A 716 -12.28 -18.57 3.14
C ALA A 716 -13.10 -19.85 3.27
N LEU A 717 -12.47 -21.01 3.54
CA LEU A 717 -13.16 -22.30 3.63
C LEU A 717 -14.18 -22.33 4.77
N LYS A 718 -13.80 -21.77 5.93
CA LYS A 718 -14.70 -21.66 7.10
C LYS A 718 -15.93 -20.82 6.78
N LEU A 719 -15.77 -19.73 6.03
CA LEU A 719 -16.87 -18.83 5.66
C LEU A 719 -17.75 -19.42 4.54
N CYS A 720 -17.12 -20.03 3.54
CA CYS A 720 -17.80 -20.67 2.43
C CYS A 720 -18.74 -21.79 2.89
N ALA A 721 -18.43 -22.48 3.99
CA ALA A 721 -19.27 -23.55 4.54
C ALA A 721 -20.73 -23.12 4.74
N SER A 722 -20.96 -21.89 5.19
CA SER A 722 -22.31 -21.37 5.49
C SER A 722 -22.82 -20.35 4.47
N HIS A 723 -21.94 -19.66 3.74
CA HIS A 723 -22.33 -18.48 2.94
C HIS A 723 -21.81 -18.46 1.49
N GLY A 724 -20.97 -19.42 1.07
CA GLY A 724 -20.38 -19.39 -0.28
C GLY A 724 -21.30 -19.95 -1.36
N THR A 725 -21.16 -19.43 -2.58
CA THR A 725 -21.69 -20.08 -3.79
C THR A 725 -20.97 -21.42 -4.05
N ILE A 726 -21.56 -22.30 -4.88
CA ILE A 726 -20.94 -23.58 -5.25
C ILE A 726 -19.56 -23.35 -5.88
N ARG A 727 -19.44 -22.38 -6.79
CA ARG A 727 -18.18 -22.03 -7.44
C ARG A 727 -17.11 -21.55 -6.44
N GLU A 728 -17.46 -20.69 -5.49
CA GLU A 728 -16.52 -20.23 -4.46
C GLU A 728 -16.09 -21.38 -3.54
N LYS A 729 -17.06 -22.21 -3.11
CA LYS A 729 -16.78 -23.40 -2.31
C LYS A 729 -15.81 -24.33 -3.04
N ALA A 730 -16.03 -24.61 -4.33
CA ALA A 730 -15.18 -25.44 -5.16
C ALA A 730 -13.78 -24.84 -5.34
N THR A 731 -13.68 -23.53 -5.61
CA THR A 731 -12.40 -22.81 -5.77
C THR A 731 -11.55 -22.86 -4.51
N VAL A 732 -12.17 -22.63 -3.35
CA VAL A 732 -11.49 -22.65 -2.06
C VAL A 732 -11.12 -24.08 -1.64
N LEU A 733 -11.98 -25.06 -1.88
CA LEU A 733 -11.67 -26.48 -1.64
C LEU A 733 -10.51 -26.96 -2.51
N TRP A 734 -10.51 -26.62 -3.80
CA TRP A 734 -9.39 -26.88 -4.71
C TRP A 734 -8.09 -26.31 -4.16
N GLY A 735 -8.05 -24.99 -3.93
CA GLY A 735 -6.84 -24.30 -3.47
C GLY A 735 -6.33 -24.82 -2.13
N SER A 736 -7.23 -25.09 -1.18
CA SER A 736 -6.90 -25.70 0.12
C SER A 736 -6.34 -27.12 -0.01
N THR A 737 -6.91 -27.93 -0.92
CA THR A 737 -6.48 -29.32 -1.15
C THR A 737 -5.10 -29.36 -1.80
N ILE A 738 -4.89 -28.62 -2.89
CA ILE A 738 -3.59 -28.50 -3.56
C ILE A 738 -2.54 -27.93 -2.60
N ALA A 739 -2.94 -26.90 -1.84
CA ALA A 739 -2.34 -26.42 -0.60
C ALA A 739 -1.61 -27.54 0.18
N LYS A 740 -2.44 -28.36 0.80
CA LYS A 740 -2.04 -29.47 1.68
C LYS A 740 -1.19 -30.51 0.98
N LEU A 741 -1.54 -30.85 -0.26
CA LEU A 741 -0.82 -31.85 -1.03
C LEU A 741 0.61 -31.39 -1.29
N VAL A 742 0.81 -30.18 -1.82
CA VAL A 742 2.14 -29.62 -2.10
C VAL A 742 2.98 -29.52 -0.83
N ASN A 743 2.38 -29.16 0.31
CA ASN A 743 3.05 -29.09 1.61
C ASN A 743 3.33 -30.43 2.30
N CYS A 744 3.18 -31.56 1.60
CA CYS A 744 3.35 -32.91 2.14
C CYS A 744 2.40 -33.30 3.29
N GLU A 745 1.26 -32.62 3.46
CA GLU A 745 0.17 -33.08 4.34
C GLU A 745 -0.71 -34.11 3.62
N LEU A 746 -0.11 -35.13 2.99
CA LEU A 746 -0.76 -36.00 1.99
C LEU A 746 -2.01 -36.73 2.52
N ALA A 747 -1.99 -37.22 3.76
CA ALA A 747 -3.16 -37.89 4.35
C ALA A 747 -4.35 -36.93 4.52
N LYS A 748 -4.11 -35.73 5.06
CA LYS A 748 -5.16 -34.69 5.18
C LYS A 748 -5.59 -34.16 3.81
N GLY A 749 -4.66 -34.07 2.86
CA GLY A 749 -4.95 -33.71 1.48
C GLY A 749 -5.88 -34.71 0.81
N LEU A 750 -5.69 -36.01 1.05
CA LEU A 750 -6.61 -37.05 0.59
C LEU A 750 -7.98 -36.94 1.25
N GLU A 751 -8.05 -36.76 2.58
CA GLU A 751 -9.32 -36.55 3.29
C GLU A 751 -10.10 -35.35 2.72
N HIS A 752 -9.40 -34.23 2.48
CA HIS A 752 -9.98 -33.05 1.85
C HIS A 752 -10.44 -33.31 0.42
N ALA A 753 -9.65 -34.03 -0.39
CA ALA A 753 -10.04 -34.37 -1.77
C ALA A 753 -11.29 -35.26 -1.79
N GLN A 754 -11.40 -36.22 -0.88
CA GLN A 754 -12.57 -37.09 -0.74
C GLN A 754 -13.81 -36.32 -0.28
N ASP A 755 -13.67 -35.40 0.67
CA ASP A 755 -14.74 -34.48 1.06
C ASP A 755 -15.17 -33.60 -0.11
N PHE A 756 -14.21 -33.10 -0.90
CA PHE A 756 -14.51 -32.30 -2.08
C PHE A 756 -15.28 -33.10 -3.13
N VAL A 757 -14.88 -34.34 -3.44
CA VAL A 757 -15.62 -35.22 -4.37
C VAL A 757 -17.05 -35.44 -3.90
N ARG A 758 -17.24 -35.78 -2.61
CA ARG A 758 -18.57 -36.01 -2.03
C ARG A 758 -19.46 -34.79 -2.21
N ARG A 759 -18.97 -33.60 -1.84
CA ARG A 759 -19.72 -32.35 -1.92
C ARG A 759 -20.02 -31.93 -3.35
N ALA A 760 -19.06 -32.09 -4.26
CA ALA A 760 -19.24 -31.74 -5.66
C ALA A 760 -20.35 -32.60 -6.32
N GLU A 761 -20.39 -33.89 -6.01
CA GLU A 761 -21.49 -34.78 -6.44
C GLU A 761 -22.84 -34.40 -5.81
N GLU A 762 -22.86 -34.02 -4.52
CA GLU A 762 -24.07 -33.52 -3.85
C GLU A 762 -24.58 -32.21 -4.49
N TRP A 763 -23.67 -31.32 -4.90
CA TRP A 763 -24.02 -30.07 -5.58
C TRP A 763 -24.52 -30.26 -7.00
N ARG A 764 -24.28 -31.43 -7.61
CA ARG A 764 -24.59 -31.73 -9.01
C ARG A 764 -24.02 -30.68 -9.97
N ASP A 765 -22.77 -30.27 -9.71
CA ASP A 765 -22.04 -29.29 -10.52
C ASP A 765 -20.85 -29.99 -11.19
N ASP A 766 -20.90 -30.10 -12.53
CA ASP A 766 -19.91 -30.83 -13.31
C ASP A 766 -18.53 -30.17 -13.27
N GLU A 767 -18.46 -28.83 -13.27
CA GLU A 767 -17.20 -28.08 -13.16
C GLU A 767 -16.50 -28.39 -11.82
N ALA A 768 -17.24 -28.36 -10.71
CA ALA A 768 -16.73 -28.71 -9.39
C ALA A 768 -16.32 -30.19 -9.29
N ALA A 769 -17.12 -31.10 -9.88
CA ALA A 769 -16.83 -32.53 -9.86
C ALA A 769 -15.52 -32.85 -10.59
N LEU A 770 -15.29 -32.25 -11.77
CA LEU A 770 -14.03 -32.40 -12.52
C LEU A 770 -12.81 -31.95 -11.70
N MET A 771 -12.89 -30.81 -11.03
CA MET A 771 -11.80 -30.31 -10.18
C MET A 771 -11.59 -31.19 -8.94
N ALA A 772 -12.67 -31.70 -8.34
CA ALA A 772 -12.59 -32.59 -7.19
C ALA A 772 -11.95 -33.94 -7.53
N TYR A 773 -12.36 -34.56 -8.65
CA TYR A 773 -11.75 -35.79 -9.13
C TYR A 773 -10.27 -35.59 -9.45
N THR A 774 -9.92 -34.47 -10.10
CA THR A 774 -8.53 -34.12 -10.39
C THR A 774 -7.69 -34.02 -9.10
N ALA A 775 -8.20 -33.36 -8.07
CA ALA A 775 -7.50 -33.28 -6.78
C ALA A 775 -7.32 -34.67 -6.14
N ALA A 776 -8.33 -35.54 -6.26
CA ALA A 776 -8.26 -36.90 -5.77
C ALA A 776 -7.28 -37.79 -6.56
N VAL A 777 -7.13 -37.58 -7.88
CA VAL A 777 -6.07 -38.23 -8.69
C VAL A 777 -4.69 -37.91 -8.12
N ILE A 778 -4.40 -36.64 -7.88
CA ILE A 778 -3.12 -36.18 -7.34
C ILE A 778 -2.84 -36.82 -5.98
N ALA A 779 -3.82 -36.76 -5.07
CA ALA A 779 -3.68 -37.31 -3.72
C ALA A 779 -3.42 -38.82 -3.72
N ASN A 780 -4.20 -39.58 -4.51
CA ASN A 780 -4.05 -41.03 -4.60
C ASN A 780 -2.72 -41.41 -5.28
N PHE A 781 -2.30 -40.68 -6.31
CA PHE A 781 -1.01 -40.89 -6.96
C PHE A 781 0.15 -40.80 -5.96
N PHE A 782 0.29 -39.69 -5.23
CA PHE A 782 1.43 -39.50 -4.30
C PHE A 782 1.43 -40.51 -3.14
N LEU A 783 0.24 -40.96 -2.71
CA LEU A 783 0.09 -42.01 -1.69
C LEU A 783 0.30 -43.44 -2.24
N GLY A 784 0.53 -43.58 -3.55
CA GLY A 784 0.76 -44.87 -4.23
C GLY A 784 -0.49 -45.74 -4.39
N ARG A 785 -1.68 -45.13 -4.41
CA ARG A 785 -2.97 -45.78 -4.65
C ARG A 785 -3.29 -45.73 -6.15
N LEU A 786 -2.54 -46.51 -6.93
CA LEU A 786 -2.45 -46.35 -8.38
C LEU A 786 -3.75 -46.70 -9.11
N GLU A 787 -4.41 -47.78 -8.72
CA GLU A 787 -5.68 -48.21 -9.31
C GLU A 787 -6.78 -47.18 -9.07
N GLN A 788 -6.90 -46.69 -7.82
CA GLN A 788 -7.88 -45.64 -7.49
C GLN A 788 -7.60 -44.35 -8.26
N ALA A 789 -6.33 -43.98 -8.44
CA ALA A 789 -5.96 -42.81 -9.23
C ALA A 789 -6.32 -42.99 -10.72
N SER A 790 -6.12 -44.17 -11.30
CA SER A 790 -6.50 -44.49 -12.69
C SER A 790 -8.02 -44.47 -12.91
N GLU A 791 -8.80 -45.00 -11.96
CA GLU A 791 -10.27 -44.96 -11.97
C GLU A 791 -10.78 -43.51 -11.95
N LEU A 792 -10.24 -42.68 -11.04
CA LEU A 792 -10.61 -41.27 -10.93
C LEU A 792 -10.23 -40.47 -12.19
N ALA A 793 -9.06 -40.73 -12.77
CA ALA A 793 -8.65 -40.08 -14.02
C ALA A 793 -9.56 -40.47 -15.19
N SER A 794 -10.05 -41.72 -15.21
CA SER A 794 -11.03 -42.18 -16.20
C SER A 794 -12.38 -41.45 -16.05
N LEU A 795 -12.81 -41.15 -14.82
CA LEU A 795 -14.01 -40.33 -14.58
C LEU A 795 -13.85 -38.90 -15.08
N VAL A 796 -12.67 -38.28 -14.87
CA VAL A 796 -12.37 -36.95 -15.45
C VAL A 796 -12.47 -37.02 -16.97
N SER A 797 -11.82 -38.02 -17.58
CA SER A 797 -11.82 -38.18 -19.04
C SER A 797 -13.22 -38.42 -19.62
N ALA A 798 -14.08 -39.13 -18.91
CA ALA A 798 -15.44 -39.44 -19.37
C ALA A 798 -16.37 -38.22 -19.31
N ARG A 799 -16.13 -37.27 -18.40
CA ARG A 799 -16.98 -36.08 -18.19
C ARG A 799 -16.44 -34.81 -18.85
N TYR A 800 -15.18 -34.78 -19.25
CA TYR A 800 -14.54 -33.56 -19.73
C TYR A 800 -14.88 -33.23 -21.20
N ASN A 801 -15.45 -32.04 -21.43
CA ASN A 801 -15.62 -31.43 -22.73
C ASN A 801 -14.67 -30.21 -22.91
N PRO A 802 -13.71 -30.22 -23.86
CA PRO A 802 -12.77 -29.12 -24.05
C PRO A 802 -13.41 -27.75 -24.33
N ARG A 803 -14.54 -27.72 -25.05
CA ARG A 803 -15.22 -26.46 -25.41
C ARG A 803 -15.91 -25.80 -24.20
N GLU A 804 -16.40 -26.62 -23.28
CA GLU A 804 -17.14 -26.14 -22.11
C GLU A 804 -16.21 -25.87 -20.93
N HIS A 805 -15.20 -26.73 -20.74
CA HIS A 805 -14.37 -26.76 -19.54
C HIS A 805 -12.98 -26.15 -19.70
N GLY A 806 -12.52 -25.86 -20.93
CA GLY A 806 -11.23 -25.20 -21.14
C GLY A 806 -11.10 -23.85 -20.44
N LYS A 807 -12.22 -23.16 -20.18
CA LYS A 807 -12.28 -21.90 -19.40
C LYS A 807 -11.92 -22.06 -17.92
N LEU A 808 -11.99 -23.28 -17.35
CA LEU A 808 -11.73 -23.53 -15.93
C LEU A 808 -10.31 -23.17 -15.53
N VAL A 809 -9.36 -23.23 -16.48
CA VAL A 809 -7.98 -22.80 -16.25
C VAL A 809 -7.88 -21.33 -15.81
N GLN A 810 -8.81 -20.46 -16.23
CA GLN A 810 -8.81 -19.05 -15.81
C GLN A 810 -9.28 -18.87 -14.36
N ILE A 811 -10.07 -19.82 -13.84
CA ILE A 811 -10.63 -19.78 -12.49
C ILE A 811 -9.68 -20.48 -11.50
N TYR A 812 -9.19 -21.66 -11.86
CA TYR A 812 -8.44 -22.55 -10.96
C TYR A 812 -6.93 -22.57 -11.24
N GLN A 813 -6.45 -21.82 -12.24
CA GLN A 813 -5.10 -21.90 -12.85
C GLN A 813 -4.74 -23.25 -13.48
N HIS A 814 -5.60 -24.26 -13.32
CA HIS A 814 -5.39 -25.62 -13.79
C HIS A 814 -6.56 -26.07 -14.66
N ASP A 815 -6.23 -26.78 -15.73
CA ASP A 815 -7.21 -27.55 -16.49
C ASP A 815 -7.29 -28.98 -15.92
N PRO A 816 -8.49 -29.48 -15.56
CA PRO A 816 -8.62 -30.78 -14.90
C PRO A 816 -8.16 -31.96 -15.76
N MET A 817 -8.35 -31.89 -17.08
CA MET A 817 -7.97 -32.95 -18.01
C MET A 817 -6.46 -32.98 -18.23
N ILE A 818 -5.81 -31.84 -18.49
CA ILE A 818 -4.36 -31.79 -18.66
C ILE A 818 -3.65 -32.30 -17.40
N VAL A 819 -4.09 -31.87 -16.22
CA VAL A 819 -3.53 -32.34 -14.94
C VAL A 819 -3.69 -33.85 -14.83
N SER A 820 -4.89 -34.37 -15.05
CA SER A 820 -5.16 -35.81 -14.96
C SER A 820 -4.32 -36.61 -15.96
N LEU A 821 -4.17 -36.15 -17.21
CA LEU A 821 -3.36 -36.82 -18.24
C LEU A 821 -1.87 -36.86 -17.88
N VAL A 822 -1.31 -35.78 -17.30
CA VAL A 822 0.09 -35.77 -16.83
C VAL A 822 0.32 -36.84 -15.77
N TYR A 823 -0.56 -36.92 -14.76
CA TYR A 823 -0.44 -37.96 -13.73
C TYR A 823 -0.74 -39.35 -14.29
N SER A 824 -1.69 -39.50 -15.21
CA SER A 824 -1.97 -40.77 -15.90
C SER A 824 -0.78 -41.30 -16.68
N GLY A 825 0.04 -40.43 -17.26
CA GLY A 825 1.32 -40.83 -17.88
C GLY A 825 2.23 -41.58 -16.91
N HIS A 826 2.28 -41.17 -15.64
CA HIS A 826 2.99 -41.92 -14.60
C HIS A 826 2.21 -43.16 -14.15
N ILE A 827 0.91 -43.03 -13.87
CA ILE A 827 0.07 -44.10 -13.32
C ILE A 827 0.02 -45.31 -14.26
N GLU A 828 -0.26 -45.10 -15.55
CA GLU A 828 -0.38 -46.20 -16.51
C GLU A 828 0.95 -46.92 -16.72
N TRP A 829 2.07 -46.20 -16.73
CA TRP A 829 3.39 -46.84 -16.80
C TRP A 829 3.66 -47.70 -15.57
N LEU A 830 3.35 -47.18 -14.37
CA LEU A 830 3.51 -47.90 -13.12
C LEU A 830 2.63 -49.15 -13.06
N LEU A 831 1.41 -49.09 -13.61
CA LEU A 831 0.50 -50.24 -13.75
C LEU A 831 0.90 -51.22 -14.87
N GLY A 832 2.02 -50.99 -15.57
CA GLY A 832 2.54 -51.90 -16.59
C GLY A 832 1.98 -51.70 -17.99
N ARG A 833 1.50 -50.49 -18.33
CA ARG A 833 0.88 -50.14 -19.62
C ARG A 833 1.64 -48.98 -20.30
N PRO A 834 2.88 -49.18 -20.75
CA PRO A 834 3.72 -48.12 -21.29
C PRO A 834 3.17 -47.48 -22.58
N GLY A 835 2.41 -48.21 -23.41
CA GLY A 835 1.70 -47.65 -24.57
C GLY A 835 0.71 -46.56 -24.17
N ARG A 836 -0.21 -46.87 -23.25
CA ARG A 836 -1.19 -45.90 -22.72
C ARG A 836 -0.53 -44.71 -22.03
N ALA A 837 0.54 -44.95 -21.27
CA ALA A 837 1.32 -43.88 -20.65
C ALA A 837 1.80 -42.84 -21.67
N ARG A 838 2.32 -43.30 -22.81
CA ARG A 838 2.78 -42.43 -23.90
C ARG A 838 1.64 -41.66 -24.55
N GLU A 839 0.51 -42.31 -24.79
CA GLU A 839 -0.71 -41.66 -25.30
C GLU A 839 -1.17 -40.53 -24.38
N CYS A 840 -1.19 -40.75 -23.06
CA CYS A 840 -1.53 -39.72 -22.08
C CYS A 840 -0.58 -38.52 -22.14
N CYS A 841 0.75 -38.73 -22.22
CA CYS A 841 1.73 -37.64 -22.33
C CYS A 841 1.58 -36.82 -23.62
N VAL A 842 1.30 -37.49 -24.74
CA VAL A 842 1.05 -36.82 -26.03
C VAL A 842 -0.25 -36.01 -25.96
N ALA A 843 -1.33 -36.61 -25.46
CA ALA A 843 -2.62 -35.94 -25.31
C ALA A 843 -2.54 -34.72 -24.37
N ALA A 844 -1.83 -34.82 -23.23
CA ALA A 844 -1.64 -33.70 -22.30
C ALA A 844 -0.97 -32.49 -22.97
N ARG A 845 0.12 -32.73 -23.72
CA ARG A 845 0.87 -31.68 -24.42
C ARG A 845 0.07 -31.07 -25.56
N GLN A 846 -0.68 -31.88 -26.29
CA GLN A 846 -1.55 -31.42 -27.38
C GLN A 846 -2.69 -30.54 -26.84
N LEU A 847 -3.40 -31.00 -25.80
CA LEU A 847 -4.47 -30.23 -25.18
C LEU A 847 -3.96 -28.93 -24.55
N ALA A 848 -2.79 -28.94 -23.92
CA ALA A 848 -2.16 -27.71 -23.41
C ALA A 848 -1.88 -26.69 -24.51
N LYS A 849 -1.49 -27.16 -25.70
CA LYS A 849 -1.29 -26.31 -26.88
C LYS A 849 -2.60 -25.76 -27.44
N GLU A 850 -3.66 -26.55 -27.45
CA GLU A 850 -4.99 -26.14 -27.91
C GLU A 850 -5.63 -25.11 -26.98
N ILE A 851 -5.52 -25.29 -25.65
CA ILE A 851 -6.03 -24.34 -24.66
C ILE A 851 -5.20 -23.05 -24.65
N GLY A 852 -3.89 -23.14 -24.95
CA GLY A 852 -3.02 -21.97 -25.09
C GLY A 852 -2.70 -21.24 -23.78
N HIS A 853 -3.08 -21.78 -22.63
CA HIS A 853 -2.80 -21.16 -21.34
C HIS A 853 -1.33 -21.38 -20.92
N PRO A 854 -0.52 -20.31 -20.72
CA PRO A 854 0.92 -20.44 -20.50
C PRO A 854 1.31 -21.33 -19.32
N PHE A 855 0.60 -21.21 -18.19
CA PHE A 855 0.86 -22.07 -17.02
C PHE A 855 0.70 -23.56 -17.34
N MET A 856 -0.34 -23.93 -18.11
CA MET A 856 -0.60 -25.34 -18.44
C MET A 856 0.35 -25.88 -19.50
N LEU A 857 0.82 -25.02 -20.40
CA LEU A 857 1.92 -25.33 -21.32
C LEU A 857 3.22 -25.65 -20.58
N ALA A 858 3.60 -24.83 -19.60
CA ALA A 858 4.77 -25.07 -18.77
C ALA A 858 4.62 -26.36 -17.94
N PHE A 859 3.46 -26.53 -17.28
CA PHE A 859 3.12 -27.72 -16.50
C PHE A 859 3.23 -29.01 -17.32
N ALA A 860 2.55 -29.09 -18.47
CA ALA A 860 2.56 -30.30 -19.31
C ALA A 860 3.94 -30.57 -19.92
N SER A 861 4.73 -29.54 -20.22
CA SER A 861 6.07 -29.69 -20.81
C SER A 861 7.13 -30.16 -19.80
N ILE A 862 7.01 -29.75 -18.53
CA ILE A 862 7.97 -30.05 -17.46
C ILE A 862 7.59 -31.32 -16.68
N LEU A 863 6.32 -31.46 -16.30
CA LEU A 863 5.84 -32.59 -15.49
C LEU A 863 5.30 -33.73 -16.34
N GLY A 864 4.84 -33.46 -17.58
CA GLY A 864 4.37 -34.48 -18.52
C GLY A 864 5.48 -35.20 -19.29
N VAL A 865 6.63 -35.45 -18.65
CA VAL A 865 7.83 -36.04 -19.28
C VAL A 865 7.99 -37.54 -19.05
N SER A 866 7.00 -38.20 -18.45
CA SER A 866 7.09 -39.62 -18.08
C SER A 866 7.41 -40.53 -19.27
N ASP A 867 6.87 -40.25 -20.45
CA ASP A 867 7.14 -41.01 -21.69
C ASP A 867 8.64 -41.04 -22.03
N HIS A 868 9.31 -39.89 -21.97
CA HIS A 868 10.75 -39.80 -22.23
C HIS A 868 11.59 -40.29 -21.04
N TRP A 869 11.16 -39.98 -19.82
CA TRP A 869 11.91 -40.28 -18.61
C TRP A 869 11.99 -41.80 -18.36
N TYR A 870 10.88 -42.52 -18.52
CA TYR A 870 10.89 -43.97 -18.34
C TYR A 870 11.63 -44.71 -19.47
N GLU A 871 11.59 -44.22 -20.71
CA GLU A 871 12.41 -44.77 -21.80
C GLU A 871 13.90 -44.40 -21.67
N GLY A 872 14.24 -43.44 -20.79
CA GLY A 872 15.59 -42.92 -20.63
C GLY A 872 16.07 -42.13 -21.85
N ASP A 873 15.15 -41.54 -22.62
CA ASP A 873 15.47 -40.63 -23.71
C ASP A 873 15.84 -39.25 -23.16
N LEU A 874 17.13 -39.09 -22.85
CA LEU A 874 17.68 -37.86 -22.27
C LEU A 874 17.50 -36.66 -23.21
N ALA A 875 17.56 -36.86 -24.53
CA ALA A 875 17.46 -35.79 -25.50
C ALA A 875 16.03 -35.25 -25.59
N ALA A 876 15.05 -36.15 -25.71
CA ALA A 876 13.65 -35.77 -25.77
C ALA A 876 13.14 -35.20 -24.43
N ASN A 877 13.59 -35.75 -23.29
CA ASN A 877 13.28 -35.21 -21.97
C ASN A 877 13.79 -33.76 -21.84
N LEU A 878 15.08 -33.52 -22.13
CA LEU A 878 15.66 -32.18 -22.07
C LEU A 878 14.98 -31.21 -23.05
N ALA A 879 14.61 -31.66 -24.25
CA ALA A 879 13.89 -30.83 -25.21
C ALA A 879 12.50 -30.42 -24.69
N SER A 880 11.79 -31.32 -24.01
CA SER A 880 10.50 -31.02 -23.39
C SER A 880 10.63 -30.02 -22.24
N VAL A 881 11.55 -30.28 -21.31
CA VAL A 881 11.83 -29.39 -20.19
C VAL A 881 12.25 -28.01 -20.68
N LYS A 882 13.11 -27.90 -21.71
CA LYS A 882 13.50 -26.61 -22.30
C LYS A 882 12.33 -25.82 -22.87
N ARG A 883 11.34 -26.48 -23.49
CA ARG A 883 10.12 -25.80 -23.95
C ARG A 883 9.32 -25.24 -22.80
N GLY A 884 9.13 -26.02 -21.73
CA GLY A 884 8.42 -25.55 -20.53
C GLY A 884 9.18 -24.45 -19.79
N LEU A 885 10.51 -24.54 -19.72
CA LEU A 885 11.36 -23.49 -19.14
C LEU A 885 11.28 -22.19 -19.93
N LYS A 886 11.25 -22.24 -21.27
CA LYS A 886 11.01 -21.05 -22.09
C LYS A 886 9.72 -20.34 -21.69
N VAL A 887 8.63 -21.09 -21.50
CA VAL A 887 7.33 -20.53 -21.07
C VAL A 887 7.41 -20.04 -19.61
N ALA A 888 8.05 -20.77 -18.71
CA ALA A 888 8.22 -20.34 -17.32
C ALA A 888 9.10 -19.10 -17.19
N ASP A 889 10.09 -18.94 -18.07
CA ASP A 889 10.93 -17.77 -18.16
C ASP A 889 10.14 -16.58 -18.68
N GLU A 890 9.39 -16.80 -19.75
CA GLU A 890 8.51 -15.80 -20.37
C GLU A 890 7.44 -15.32 -19.39
N TYR A 891 6.65 -16.21 -18.80
CA TYR A 891 5.51 -15.83 -17.94
C TYR A 891 5.82 -15.84 -16.44
N GLY A 892 7.10 -15.91 -16.07
CA GLY A 892 7.63 -15.83 -14.70
C GLY A 892 6.97 -16.78 -13.70
N TYR A 893 7.14 -18.08 -13.95
CA TYR A 893 6.73 -19.13 -13.03
C TYR A 893 7.96 -19.65 -12.25
N PRO A 894 8.33 -19.04 -11.11
CA PRO A 894 9.60 -19.31 -10.43
C PRO A 894 9.74 -20.77 -9.99
N MET A 895 8.63 -21.40 -9.58
CA MET A 895 8.63 -22.81 -9.20
C MET A 895 9.07 -23.72 -10.37
N TYR A 896 8.61 -23.45 -11.59
CA TYR A 896 8.97 -24.27 -12.75
C TYR A 896 10.41 -24.05 -13.23
N ARG A 897 10.99 -22.86 -13.00
CA ARG A 897 12.44 -22.62 -13.19
C ARG A 897 13.31 -23.49 -12.28
N VAL A 898 12.78 -23.87 -11.12
CA VAL A 898 13.46 -24.76 -10.16
C VAL A 898 13.19 -26.24 -10.47
N ILE A 899 11.92 -26.61 -10.65
CA ILE A 899 11.52 -28.02 -10.84
C ILE A 899 11.92 -28.57 -12.21
N GLY A 900 11.91 -27.74 -13.27
CA GLY A 900 12.27 -28.14 -14.63
C GLY A 900 13.64 -28.82 -14.72
N PRO A 901 14.73 -28.15 -14.31
CA PRO A 901 16.07 -28.74 -14.34
C PRO A 901 16.20 -30.02 -13.51
N LEU A 902 15.49 -30.13 -12.38
CA LEU A 902 15.49 -31.33 -11.54
C LEU A 902 14.91 -32.55 -12.25
N TRP A 903 13.85 -32.39 -13.05
CA TRP A 903 13.33 -33.45 -13.94
C TRP A 903 14.26 -33.80 -15.10
N ALA A 904 15.17 -32.89 -15.47
CA ALA A 904 16.19 -33.10 -16.50
C ALA A 904 17.58 -33.46 -15.94
N THR A 905 17.70 -33.80 -14.64
CA THR A 905 18.98 -34.03 -13.93
C THR A 905 19.97 -34.88 -14.73
N ALA A 906 19.56 -36.10 -15.14
CA ALA A 906 20.44 -37.01 -15.89
C ALA A 906 20.86 -36.45 -17.26
N ALA A 907 19.95 -35.75 -17.96
CA ALA A 907 20.23 -35.17 -19.27
C ALA A 907 21.20 -33.98 -19.19
N LEU A 908 21.08 -33.16 -18.14
CA LEU A 908 21.98 -32.03 -17.87
C LEU A 908 23.37 -32.52 -17.44
N ALA A 909 23.44 -33.50 -16.54
CA ALA A 909 24.70 -34.07 -16.05
C ALA A 909 25.52 -34.78 -17.14
N THR A 910 24.89 -35.22 -18.23
CA THR A 910 25.57 -35.90 -19.35
C THR A 910 26.20 -34.91 -20.35
N ARG A 911 25.81 -33.62 -20.34
CA ARG A 911 26.24 -32.61 -21.34
C ARG A 911 27.31 -31.60 -20.86
N GLY A 912 27.76 -31.63 -19.61
CA GLY A 912 28.80 -30.73 -19.06
C GLY A 912 29.65 -31.40 -17.96
N PRO A 913 30.80 -30.81 -17.55
CA PRO A 913 31.70 -31.44 -16.58
C PRO A 913 31.04 -31.59 -15.21
N ALA A 914 30.92 -32.86 -14.84
CA ALA A 914 30.41 -33.54 -13.65
C ALA A 914 30.08 -32.76 -12.35
N PRO A 915 30.89 -31.89 -11.73
CA PRO A 915 30.56 -31.34 -10.40
C PRO A 915 29.70 -30.07 -10.45
N GLU A 916 30.03 -29.11 -11.31
CA GLU A 916 29.45 -27.76 -11.30
C GLU A 916 27.96 -27.76 -11.62
N VAL A 917 27.54 -28.58 -12.58
CA VAL A 917 26.12 -28.74 -12.95
C VAL A 917 25.33 -29.34 -11.78
N LEU A 918 25.91 -30.32 -11.06
CA LEU A 918 25.25 -30.91 -9.91
C LEU A 918 25.16 -29.93 -8.74
N GLU A 919 26.17 -29.07 -8.53
CA GLU A 919 26.11 -27.99 -7.54
C GLU A 919 25.03 -26.96 -7.89
N GLN A 920 24.88 -26.60 -9.17
CA GLN A 920 23.80 -25.73 -9.63
C GLN A 920 22.41 -26.36 -9.35
N LEU A 921 22.25 -27.66 -9.61
CA LEU A 921 21.02 -28.38 -9.30
C LEU A 921 20.77 -28.48 -7.78
N CYS A 922 21.81 -28.63 -6.95
CA CYS A 922 21.69 -28.56 -5.49
C CYS A 922 21.22 -27.17 -5.05
N GLY A 923 21.82 -26.10 -5.58
CA GLY A 923 21.39 -24.72 -5.29
C GLY A 923 19.98 -24.40 -5.77
N LEU A 924 19.47 -25.09 -6.81
CA LEU A 924 18.05 -25.04 -7.18
C LEU A 924 17.17 -25.79 -6.17
N LEU A 925 17.60 -26.97 -5.73
CA LEU A 925 16.91 -27.75 -4.70
C LEU A 925 16.75 -26.96 -3.40
N ASP A 926 17.78 -26.20 -3.00
CA ASP A 926 17.79 -25.38 -1.77
C ASP A 926 16.86 -24.16 -1.84
N LYS A 927 16.40 -23.77 -3.04
CA LYS A 927 15.37 -22.72 -3.22
C LYS A 927 13.96 -23.22 -2.97
N LEU A 928 13.76 -24.55 -2.93
CA LEU A 928 12.48 -25.10 -2.55
C LEU A 928 12.27 -24.93 -1.03
N PRO A 929 11.01 -24.83 -0.57
CA PRO A 929 10.69 -24.80 0.85
C PRO A 929 11.34 -25.98 1.59
N ALA A 930 11.44 -25.86 2.92
CA ALA A 930 11.98 -26.89 3.80
C ALA A 930 11.57 -28.30 3.34
N GLU A 931 12.52 -29.24 3.34
CA GLU A 931 12.44 -30.53 2.63
C GLU A 931 11.17 -31.36 2.87
N ASN A 932 10.46 -31.12 3.98
CA ASN A 932 9.21 -31.79 4.37
C ASN A 932 7.94 -30.97 4.06
N ARG A 933 8.03 -29.93 3.24
CA ARG A 933 6.93 -29.04 2.83
C ARG A 933 6.85 -28.90 1.30
N CYS A 934 7.38 -29.88 0.56
CA CYS A 934 7.33 -29.90 -0.89
C CYS A 934 7.31 -31.36 -1.40
N ILE A 935 6.29 -31.70 -2.20
CA ILE A 935 6.18 -33.01 -2.89
C ILE A 935 7.35 -33.26 -3.85
N GLN A 936 7.60 -34.54 -4.18
CA GLN A 936 8.64 -34.98 -5.11
C GLN A 936 10.09 -34.77 -4.64
N MET A 937 10.28 -34.16 -3.46
CA MET A 937 11.61 -33.99 -2.87
C MET A 937 12.41 -35.30 -2.70
N PRO A 938 11.80 -36.43 -2.28
CA PRO A 938 12.50 -37.71 -2.25
C PRO A 938 13.02 -38.14 -3.63
N LEU A 939 12.27 -37.88 -4.70
CA LEU A 939 12.67 -38.22 -6.06
C LEU A 939 13.86 -37.38 -6.52
N TYR A 940 13.81 -36.06 -6.39
CA TYR A 940 14.89 -35.19 -6.85
C TYR A 940 16.22 -35.53 -6.17
N ARG A 941 16.20 -35.87 -4.87
CA ARG A 941 17.38 -36.29 -4.13
C ARG A 941 17.96 -37.59 -4.65
N ILE A 942 17.13 -38.59 -4.96
CA ILE A 942 17.67 -39.85 -5.47
C ILE A 942 18.21 -39.71 -6.91
N LEU A 943 17.65 -38.80 -7.72
CA LEU A 943 18.20 -38.46 -9.03
C LEU A 943 19.59 -37.83 -8.90
N LEU A 944 19.77 -36.86 -7.99
CA LEU A 944 21.09 -36.28 -7.70
C LEU A 944 22.07 -37.32 -7.15
N ALA A 945 21.62 -38.20 -6.25
CA ALA A 945 22.45 -39.29 -5.73
C ALA A 945 22.99 -40.19 -6.85
N THR A 946 22.15 -40.48 -7.85
CA THR A 946 22.54 -41.28 -9.03
C THR A 946 23.69 -40.64 -9.78
N GLU A 947 23.59 -39.33 -10.04
CA GLU A 947 24.60 -38.60 -10.80
C GLU A 947 25.88 -38.34 -10.00
N PHE A 948 25.79 -38.01 -8.70
CA PHE A 948 26.96 -37.93 -7.83
C PHE A 948 27.71 -39.28 -7.78
N GLY A 949 26.97 -40.40 -7.73
CA GLY A 949 27.56 -41.73 -7.80
C GLY A 949 28.22 -42.02 -9.15
N ARG A 950 27.67 -41.52 -10.26
CA ARG A 950 28.26 -41.68 -11.60
C ARG A 950 29.60 -40.96 -11.74
N ILE A 951 29.79 -39.85 -11.04
CA ILE A 951 31.02 -39.03 -11.10
C ILE A 951 32.01 -39.34 -9.96
N GLY A 952 31.74 -40.37 -9.15
CA GLY A 952 32.63 -40.80 -8.07
C GLY A 952 32.54 -39.98 -6.77
N GLN A 953 31.57 -39.07 -6.63
CA GLN A 953 31.35 -38.32 -5.38
C GLN A 953 30.51 -39.13 -4.38
N VAL A 954 31.16 -40.13 -3.81
CA VAL A 954 30.58 -41.20 -3.00
C VAL A 954 29.82 -40.71 -1.77
N GLU A 955 30.43 -39.85 -0.96
CA GLU A 955 29.80 -39.37 0.28
C GLU A 955 28.55 -38.53 0.00
N ARG A 956 28.57 -37.74 -1.07
CA ARG A 956 27.39 -36.99 -1.50
C ARG A 956 26.29 -37.92 -2.02
N ALA A 957 26.63 -38.90 -2.86
CA ALA A 957 25.67 -39.89 -3.35
C ALA A 957 24.98 -40.61 -2.18
N ARG A 958 25.76 -41.04 -1.18
CA ARG A 958 25.24 -41.70 0.03
C ARG A 958 24.35 -40.77 0.86
N SER A 959 24.77 -39.53 1.07
CA SER A 959 24.01 -38.52 1.82
C SER A 959 22.65 -38.24 1.18
N PHE A 960 22.63 -37.98 -0.13
CA PHE A 960 21.39 -37.73 -0.87
C PHE A 960 20.47 -38.96 -0.90
N ALA A 961 21.00 -40.18 -1.07
CA ALA A 961 20.21 -41.40 -1.04
C ALA A 961 19.58 -41.66 0.35
N ALA A 962 20.36 -41.50 1.42
CA ALA A 962 19.87 -41.63 2.79
C ALA A 962 18.79 -40.58 3.12
N SER A 963 18.99 -39.34 2.65
CA SER A 963 18.01 -38.28 2.82
C SER A 963 16.71 -38.57 2.07
N ALA A 964 16.78 -39.07 0.82
CA ALA A 964 15.60 -39.46 0.06
C ALA A 964 14.75 -40.51 0.82
N GLU A 965 15.39 -41.55 1.37
CA GLU A 965 14.70 -42.55 2.18
C GLU A 965 14.08 -42.00 3.46
N ALA A 966 14.78 -41.09 4.15
CA ALA A 966 14.27 -40.45 5.36
C ALA A 966 13.04 -39.60 5.04
N LEU A 967 13.04 -38.89 3.91
CA LEU A 967 11.91 -38.06 3.48
C LEU A 967 10.69 -38.90 3.11
N VAL A 968 10.85 -40.02 2.40
CA VAL A 968 9.73 -40.97 2.14
C VAL A 968 8.99 -41.33 3.44
N LYS A 969 9.74 -41.60 4.52
CA LYS A 969 9.14 -41.93 5.83
C LYS A 969 8.47 -40.72 6.48
N ARG A 970 9.07 -39.53 6.37
CA ARG A 970 8.58 -38.30 7.01
C ARG A 970 7.37 -37.69 6.32
N THR A 971 7.34 -37.69 4.98
CA THR A 971 6.27 -37.05 4.18
C THR A 971 5.12 -38.02 3.88
N GLY A 972 5.38 -39.33 3.91
CA GLY A 972 4.41 -40.34 3.54
C GLY A 972 4.20 -40.49 2.03
N GLU A 973 5.05 -39.87 1.21
CA GLU A 973 5.05 -40.03 -0.26
C GLU A 973 5.53 -41.43 -0.65
N ARG A 974 4.72 -42.19 -1.39
CA ARG A 974 4.97 -43.64 -1.63
C ARG A 974 5.25 -44.03 -3.06
N TRP A 975 4.73 -43.29 -4.04
CA TRP A 975 4.76 -43.69 -5.45
C TRP A 975 6.18 -43.97 -6.00
N ALA A 976 7.17 -43.19 -5.57
CA ALA A 976 8.57 -43.32 -5.98
C ALA A 976 9.42 -44.16 -5.00
N ALA A 977 8.86 -44.62 -3.87
CA ALA A 977 9.62 -45.33 -2.85
C ALA A 977 10.34 -46.59 -3.39
N PRO A 978 9.71 -47.44 -4.24
CA PRO A 978 10.41 -48.58 -4.83
C PRO A 978 11.64 -48.17 -5.64
N GLU A 979 11.51 -47.14 -6.49
CA GLU A 979 12.60 -46.65 -7.31
C GLU A 979 13.72 -46.04 -6.47
N ILE A 980 13.38 -45.35 -5.38
CA ILE A 980 14.37 -44.81 -4.43
C ILE A 980 15.22 -45.92 -3.82
N TYR A 981 14.59 -46.99 -3.31
CA TYR A 981 15.32 -48.13 -2.76
C TYR A 981 16.15 -48.84 -3.82
N ARG A 982 15.63 -48.98 -5.05
CA ARG A 982 16.35 -49.63 -6.16
C ARG A 982 17.58 -48.84 -6.56
N ILE A 983 17.48 -47.52 -6.73
CA ILE A 983 18.61 -46.68 -7.09
C ILE A 983 19.66 -46.68 -5.98
N HIS A 984 19.25 -46.55 -4.72
CA HIS A 984 20.19 -46.63 -3.60
C HIS A 984 20.90 -48.00 -3.57
N GLY A 985 20.18 -49.10 -3.77
CA GLY A 985 20.78 -50.43 -3.91
C GLY A 985 21.77 -50.51 -5.07
N SER A 986 21.45 -49.87 -6.21
CA SER A 986 22.32 -49.84 -7.39
C SER A 986 23.61 -49.04 -7.16
N LEU A 987 23.57 -48.00 -6.32
CA LEU A 987 24.77 -47.26 -5.90
C LEU A 987 25.71 -48.13 -5.06
N LEU A 988 25.15 -49.00 -4.21
CA LEU A 988 25.90 -49.97 -3.41
C LEU A 988 26.43 -51.16 -4.21
N CYS A 989 26.12 -51.28 -5.50
CA CYS A 989 26.76 -52.27 -6.38
C CYS A 989 28.04 -51.74 -7.05
N ARG A 990 28.42 -50.47 -6.80
CA ARG A 990 29.54 -49.80 -7.49
C ARG A 990 30.67 -49.51 -6.51
N GLU A 991 31.91 -49.64 -6.97
CA GLU A 991 33.09 -49.20 -6.20
C GLU A 991 33.12 -47.67 -6.04
N PRO A 992 33.61 -47.13 -4.91
CA PRO A 992 34.07 -47.81 -3.69
C PRO A 992 32.94 -48.11 -2.67
N LEU A 993 31.67 -47.91 -3.04
CA LEU A 993 30.50 -48.12 -2.18
C LEU A 993 30.04 -49.58 -2.09
N ARG A 994 30.80 -50.52 -2.64
CA ARG A 994 30.29 -51.86 -2.93
C ARG A 994 29.94 -52.64 -1.66
N ASP A 995 28.65 -52.92 -1.49
CA ASP A 995 28.09 -53.80 -0.47
C ASP A 995 26.89 -54.56 -1.07
N ASP A 996 27.19 -55.67 -1.74
CA ASP A 996 26.21 -56.50 -2.46
C ASP A 996 25.11 -57.04 -1.50
N ARG A 997 25.41 -57.25 -0.21
CA ARG A 997 24.42 -57.69 0.79
C ARG A 997 23.45 -56.55 1.13
N ALA A 998 23.95 -55.34 1.35
CA ALA A 998 23.09 -54.17 1.57
C ALA A 998 22.29 -53.81 0.31
N ALA A 999 22.90 -53.88 -0.87
CA ALA A 999 22.22 -53.70 -2.15
C ALA A 999 21.05 -54.69 -2.31
N MET A 1000 21.28 -55.99 -2.06
CA MET A 1000 20.22 -57.00 -2.11
C MET A 1000 19.09 -56.75 -1.11
N ARG A 1001 19.40 -56.28 0.12
CA ARG A 1001 18.36 -55.89 1.10
C ARG A 1001 17.49 -54.74 0.58
N LEU A 1002 18.11 -53.74 -0.04
CA LEU A 1002 17.40 -52.61 -0.65
C LEU A 1002 16.57 -53.04 -1.85
N PHE A 1003 17.08 -53.92 -2.72
CA PHE A 1003 16.31 -54.48 -3.83
C PHE A 1003 15.12 -55.31 -3.37
N LYS A 1004 15.27 -56.15 -2.34
CA LYS A 1004 14.14 -56.89 -1.75
C LYS A 1004 13.08 -55.95 -1.18
N ARG A 1005 13.51 -54.89 -0.47
CA ARG A 1005 12.60 -53.85 0.04
C ARG A 1005 11.89 -53.11 -1.10
N SER A 1006 12.61 -52.79 -2.18
CA SER A 1006 12.05 -52.21 -3.39
C SER A 1006 10.98 -53.12 -4.00
N LEU A 1007 11.28 -54.41 -4.18
CA LEU A 1007 10.39 -55.39 -4.78
C LEU A 1007 9.12 -55.58 -3.94
N THR A 1008 9.25 -55.74 -2.62
CA THR A 1008 8.10 -55.81 -1.70
C THR A 1008 7.27 -54.54 -1.75
N SER A 1009 7.91 -53.38 -1.81
CA SER A 1009 7.20 -52.09 -1.90
C SER A 1009 6.47 -51.95 -3.24
N ALA A 1010 7.09 -52.31 -4.37
CA ALA A 1010 6.47 -52.25 -5.70
C ALA A 1010 5.23 -53.14 -5.77
N ARG A 1011 5.33 -54.39 -5.30
CA ARG A 1011 4.22 -55.35 -5.25
C ARG A 1011 3.07 -54.86 -4.37
N LYS A 1012 3.36 -54.25 -3.22
CA LYS A 1012 2.35 -53.69 -2.33
C LYS A 1012 1.57 -52.52 -2.97
N LEU A 1013 2.21 -51.77 -3.84
CA LEU A 1013 1.61 -50.63 -4.55
C LEU A 1013 0.94 -51.02 -5.87
N GLY A 1014 1.03 -52.28 -6.31
CA GLY A 1014 0.63 -52.67 -7.67
C GLY A 1014 1.51 -52.08 -8.78
N ALA A 1015 2.70 -51.55 -8.43
CA ALA A 1015 3.59 -50.84 -9.36
C ALA A 1015 4.45 -51.81 -10.18
N VAL A 1016 3.83 -52.48 -11.16
CA VAL A 1016 4.46 -53.45 -12.07
C VAL A 1016 5.70 -52.88 -12.79
N GLY A 1017 5.68 -51.62 -13.20
CA GLY A 1017 6.84 -50.96 -13.83
C GLY A 1017 8.08 -50.92 -12.90
N TRP A 1018 7.87 -50.61 -11.62
CA TRP A 1018 8.92 -50.65 -10.60
C TRP A 1018 9.37 -52.06 -10.24
N GLU A 1019 8.44 -53.01 -10.24
CA GLU A 1019 8.77 -54.42 -10.06
C GLU A 1019 9.74 -54.89 -11.13
N LEU A 1020 9.50 -54.53 -12.40
CA LEU A 1020 10.35 -54.91 -13.53
C LEU A 1020 11.78 -54.34 -13.40
N ARG A 1021 11.91 -53.03 -13.15
CA ARG A 1021 13.24 -52.41 -12.96
C ARG A 1021 14.02 -53.02 -11.80
N THR A 1022 13.30 -53.36 -10.73
CA THR A 1022 13.90 -54.00 -9.56
C THR A 1022 14.35 -55.42 -9.89
N ALA A 1023 13.53 -56.19 -10.61
CA ALA A 1023 13.90 -57.52 -11.10
C ALA A 1023 15.15 -57.48 -11.99
N ILE A 1024 15.25 -56.50 -12.91
CA ILE A 1024 16.44 -56.26 -13.73
C ILE A 1024 17.68 -55.98 -12.86
N SER A 1025 17.54 -55.15 -11.83
CA SER A 1025 18.66 -54.80 -10.93
C SER A 1025 19.11 -56.01 -10.09
N ILE A 1026 18.18 -56.81 -9.60
CA ILE A 1026 18.45 -58.08 -8.91
C ILE A 1026 19.15 -59.06 -9.86
N ALA A 1027 18.64 -59.21 -11.08
CA ALA A 1027 19.20 -60.12 -12.07
C ALA A 1027 20.64 -59.77 -12.43
N ARG A 1028 20.96 -58.47 -12.58
CA ARG A 1028 22.34 -57.99 -12.78
C ARG A 1028 23.26 -58.31 -11.60
N LEU A 1029 22.79 -58.16 -10.37
CA LEU A 1029 23.59 -58.46 -9.19
C LEU A 1029 23.85 -59.97 -9.06
N LEU A 1030 22.84 -60.80 -9.33
CA LEU A 1030 22.96 -62.26 -9.27
C LEU A 1030 23.76 -62.84 -10.44
N SER A 1031 23.69 -62.25 -11.64
CA SER A 1031 24.44 -62.70 -12.81
C SER A 1031 25.93 -62.39 -12.76
N ALA A 1032 26.33 -61.41 -11.94
CA ALA A 1032 27.73 -61.07 -11.68
C ALA A 1032 28.46 -62.12 -10.82
N GLY A 1033 27.74 -63.07 -10.20
CA GLY A 1033 28.32 -64.22 -9.48
C GLY A 1033 28.32 -65.51 -10.31
N GLU A 1034 29.25 -66.42 -10.03
CA GLU A 1034 29.36 -67.74 -10.71
C GLU A 1034 28.34 -68.80 -10.21
N ASN A 1035 27.37 -68.40 -9.38
CA ASN A 1035 26.42 -69.34 -8.77
C ASN A 1035 25.23 -69.67 -9.71
N VAL A 1036 25.16 -70.91 -10.18
CA VAL A 1036 24.09 -71.44 -11.05
C VAL A 1036 22.69 -71.26 -10.44
N SER A 1037 22.55 -71.40 -9.11
CA SER A 1037 21.28 -71.21 -8.41
C SER A 1037 20.79 -69.76 -8.47
N GLY A 1038 21.71 -68.79 -8.45
CA GLY A 1038 21.38 -67.36 -8.52
C GLY A 1038 20.93 -66.92 -9.93
N ARG A 1039 21.49 -67.55 -10.97
CA ARG A 1039 21.07 -67.30 -12.36
C ARG A 1039 19.66 -67.82 -12.64
N ALA A 1040 19.31 -69.00 -12.12
CA ALA A 1040 17.95 -69.53 -12.21
C ALA A 1040 16.93 -68.62 -11.50
N GLU A 1041 17.23 -68.20 -10.26
CA GLU A 1041 16.38 -67.27 -9.50
C GLU A 1041 16.18 -65.94 -10.24
N ALA A 1042 17.26 -65.36 -10.80
CA ALA A 1042 17.21 -64.14 -11.59
C ALA A 1042 16.31 -64.28 -12.83
N ARG A 1043 16.45 -65.40 -13.56
CA ARG A 1043 15.66 -65.68 -14.75
C ARG A 1043 14.18 -65.84 -14.42
N ASP A 1044 13.85 -66.65 -13.42
CA ASP A 1044 12.47 -66.92 -13.04
C ASP A 1044 11.76 -65.64 -12.54
N LEU A 1045 12.48 -64.79 -11.81
CA LEU A 1045 11.98 -63.47 -11.41
C LEU A 1045 11.68 -62.60 -12.63
N LEU A 1046 12.61 -62.46 -13.58
CA LEU A 1046 12.41 -61.66 -14.80
C LEU A 1046 11.23 -62.17 -15.64
N ILE A 1047 11.13 -63.49 -15.86
CA ILE A 1047 10.01 -64.10 -16.60
C ILE A 1047 8.68 -63.81 -15.89
N SER A 1048 8.63 -64.03 -14.57
CA SER A 1048 7.40 -63.84 -13.80
C SER A 1048 6.93 -62.37 -13.79
N THR A 1049 7.86 -61.41 -13.76
CA THR A 1049 7.51 -59.99 -13.81
C THR A 1049 7.17 -59.54 -15.22
N ARG A 1050 7.89 -60.02 -16.25
CA ARG A 1050 7.63 -59.74 -17.66
C ARG A 1050 6.24 -60.23 -18.10
N ALA A 1051 5.77 -61.35 -17.57
CA ALA A 1051 4.46 -61.91 -17.84
C ALA A 1051 3.28 -61.04 -17.36
N LYS A 1052 3.54 -60.04 -16.50
CA LYS A 1052 2.51 -59.08 -16.03
C LYS A 1052 2.21 -57.98 -17.04
N PHE A 1053 3.03 -57.85 -18.08
CA PHE A 1053 2.82 -56.92 -19.18
C PHE A 1053 2.13 -57.65 -20.33
N ALA A 1054 1.24 -56.98 -21.06
CA ALA A 1054 0.68 -57.55 -22.28
C ALA A 1054 1.80 -57.84 -23.31
N SER A 1055 1.64 -58.88 -24.12
CA SER A 1055 2.65 -59.28 -25.11
C SER A 1055 2.90 -58.21 -26.18
N THR A 1056 1.91 -57.35 -26.44
CA THR A 1056 1.99 -56.24 -27.39
C THR A 1056 2.73 -55.01 -26.86
N GLU A 1057 2.97 -54.93 -25.55
CA GLU A 1057 3.63 -53.79 -24.94
C GLU A 1057 5.13 -53.81 -25.20
N THR A 1058 5.69 -52.63 -25.48
CA THR A 1058 7.13 -52.46 -25.72
C THR A 1058 7.66 -51.24 -24.97
N SER A 1059 8.83 -51.37 -24.36
CA SER A 1059 9.57 -50.29 -23.71
C SER A 1059 11.05 -50.66 -23.62
N ARG A 1060 11.92 -49.70 -23.28
CA ARG A 1060 13.34 -49.98 -23.01
C ARG A 1060 13.53 -51.06 -21.94
N ASP A 1061 12.82 -50.94 -20.82
CA ASP A 1061 12.96 -51.88 -19.69
C ASP A 1061 12.47 -53.28 -20.05
N LEU A 1062 11.42 -53.41 -20.89
CA LEU A 1062 10.95 -54.71 -21.37
C LEU A 1062 11.96 -55.37 -22.31
N ARG A 1063 12.56 -54.60 -23.24
CA ARG A 1063 13.63 -55.10 -24.11
C ARG A 1063 14.85 -55.56 -23.30
N GLU A 1064 15.24 -54.77 -22.31
CA GLU A 1064 16.35 -55.08 -21.41
C GLU A 1064 16.09 -56.34 -20.58
N ALA A 1065 14.87 -56.54 -20.08
CA ALA A 1065 14.49 -57.78 -19.41
C ALA A 1065 14.53 -58.98 -20.35
N ASP A 1066 14.00 -58.86 -21.57
CA ASP A 1066 14.00 -59.92 -22.58
C ASP A 1066 15.45 -60.30 -22.99
N ASP A 1067 16.34 -59.31 -23.13
CA ASP A 1067 17.77 -59.51 -23.38
C ASP A 1067 18.47 -60.23 -22.21
N LEU A 1068 18.19 -59.83 -20.97
CA LEU A 1068 18.76 -60.49 -19.78
C LEU A 1068 18.26 -61.93 -19.63
N VAL A 1069 16.98 -62.21 -19.92
CA VAL A 1069 16.44 -63.58 -19.92
C VAL A 1069 17.16 -64.42 -20.97
N ARG A 1070 17.42 -63.87 -22.18
CA ARG A 1070 18.22 -64.56 -23.21
C ARG A 1070 19.65 -64.85 -22.75
N ALA A 1071 20.28 -63.92 -22.03
CA ALA A 1071 21.66 -64.08 -21.55
C ALA A 1071 21.79 -65.02 -20.32
N LEU A 1072 20.70 -65.28 -19.61
CA LEU A 1072 20.63 -66.19 -18.45
C LEU A 1072 20.25 -67.63 -18.81
N ASN A 1073 19.79 -67.86 -20.04
CA ASN A 1073 19.64 -69.19 -20.65
C ASN A 1073 20.96 -69.63 -21.28
#